data_AF-A0A9D1I7W6-F1
#
_entry.id   AF-A0A9D1I7W6-F1
#
_cell.length_a   1.000
_cell.length_b   1.000
_cell.length_c   1.000
_cell.angle_alpha   90.00
_cell.angle_beta   90.00
_cell.angle_gamma   90.00
#
_symmetry.space_group_name_H-M   'P 1'
#
loop_
_entity.id
_entity.type
_entity.pdbx_description
1 polymer ?
#
loop_
_entity_poly.entity_id
_entity_poly.type
_entity_poly.pdbx_seq_one_letter_code
_entity_poly.pdbx_strand_id
1 'polypeptide(L)'
;MDTRRNKRKKHKLHKDLKRFSVLLAGFVPFICYLIVLMQGISLIADGKTGLAFVNTESTGLAVRAYAGTDSMLLDRLPKDSQILVTGSAVDGSGAVWYEIKYLRGADTWRTGYVHSSYIVFYNDIAPVGEDPDFEKYLEEQNFPESYKAPLRVLHKEHPTWVFKAQMIDLDWSTALYEESKVGVNMIHPYYAASWRSMEEGAYDWENGRWIELDTGCYGASATITAYFLDPRNGLCDDTRIFQFEDLSYLPDSHSAENTYNIVKGTFLAGEYEFQTVRDDGLYPSYGIVEGSQQEDGTVTYRFSYVDTIMQAAEYAKVSPYHLASRIRQEMGVNGSELAKGTYPGYEGYFNFFNIGAYAHSGRPARENGAIYAKQEGSYLRPWTNPYKAILGGADFVGSSYIQREQNTLYLQKFDVTDGGNGRYSHQYMSNVNAPKDEASSLKKAYTDSGLIDTSVFTFEIPVYQNMPELAAAQPASDDTNATNNNWLSSITVSGGTFESQFSRTQYEYTVNVPADTASVTIAATPCDSGATLLGTGELSLTSDTTQHVITVLAPSFEPRTYTLYIVRSGSIPSTPSAPSETPTPTPTPTPTPTPTPTPTPDPDPVLQSGVYEIGTYITGVEPNTDVATFLGNFSVQNGTIQLMTSSGAAKGSGAVGTGDLLQLYKGNEVMQSYFVVIYGDVNGDGSISLTDMVMIQRQLLQIKILEGPYFTAMDTNHDQSCSLADMVTIQRDLLGIGTVPQR
;
A
#
# COMPACT_ATOMS: atom_id res chain seq x y z
N MET A 1 -71.60 24.23 7.57
CA MET A 1 -70.84 23.93 6.33
C MET A 1 -69.91 22.71 6.48
N ASP A 2 -69.73 22.13 7.66
CA ASP A 2 -68.76 21.03 7.88
C ASP A 2 -69.21 19.60 7.51
N THR A 3 -70.51 19.31 7.41
CA THR A 3 -70.99 17.93 7.17
C THR A 3 -70.95 17.47 5.71
N ARG A 4 -70.88 18.39 4.73
CA ARG A 4 -70.71 18.02 3.30
C ARG A 4 -69.25 17.73 2.92
N ARG A 5 -68.28 18.18 3.73
CA ARG A 5 -66.85 17.99 3.49
C ARG A 5 -66.37 16.58 3.88
N ASN A 6 -67.00 15.96 4.89
CA ASN A 6 -66.63 14.63 5.37
C ASN A 6 -67.18 13.46 4.53
N LYS A 7 -68.35 13.58 3.89
CA LYS A 7 -68.89 12.51 3.01
C LYS A 7 -68.12 12.33 1.70
N ARG A 8 -67.50 13.38 1.16
CA ARG A 8 -66.68 13.31 -0.07
C ARG A 8 -65.29 12.70 0.17
N LYS A 9 -64.73 12.84 1.38
CA LYS A 9 -63.44 12.21 1.76
C LYS A 9 -63.53 10.68 1.85
N LYS A 10 -64.62 10.13 2.41
CA LYS A 10 -64.79 8.67 2.57
C LYS A 10 -64.99 7.89 1.26
N HIS A 11 -65.60 8.51 0.24
CA HIS A 11 -65.86 7.84 -1.04
C HIS A 11 -64.65 7.83 -1.98
N LYS A 12 -63.70 8.76 -1.80
CA LYS A 12 -62.44 8.80 -2.57
C LYS A 12 -61.45 7.73 -2.09
N LEU A 13 -61.34 7.55 -0.77
CA LEU A 13 -60.48 6.54 -0.13
C LEU A 13 -60.77 5.08 -0.55
N HIS A 14 -62.03 4.75 -0.84
CA HIS A 14 -62.45 3.39 -1.21
C HIS A 14 -62.22 3.05 -2.71
N LYS A 15 -62.00 4.06 -3.55
CA LYS A 15 -61.76 3.87 -5.00
C LYS A 15 -60.27 3.74 -5.31
N ASP A 16 -59.41 4.35 -4.49
CA ASP A 16 -57.96 4.30 -4.62
C ASP A 16 -57.38 2.95 -4.13
N LEU A 17 -57.97 2.34 -3.08
CA LEU A 17 -57.57 1.00 -2.58
C LEU A 17 -57.75 -0.14 -3.60
N LYS A 18 -58.73 -0.03 -4.51
CA LYS A 18 -59.00 -1.06 -5.56
C LYS A 18 -58.08 -0.94 -6.78
N ARG A 19 -57.39 0.20 -6.98
CA ARG A 19 -56.45 0.39 -8.09
C ARG A 19 -55.02 -0.02 -7.72
N PHE A 20 -54.68 0.07 -6.43
CA PHE A 20 -53.41 -0.41 -5.87
C PHE A 20 -53.21 -1.93 -5.99
N SER A 21 -54.31 -2.70 -6.08
CA SER A 21 -54.26 -4.17 -6.12
C SER A 21 -53.92 -4.77 -7.50
N VAL A 22 -53.99 -3.98 -8.58
CA VAL A 22 -53.90 -4.51 -9.97
C VAL A 22 -52.54 -4.21 -10.64
N LEU A 23 -51.78 -3.22 -10.14
CA LEU A 23 -50.44 -2.89 -10.66
C LEU A 23 -49.32 -3.79 -10.12
N LEU A 24 -49.59 -4.60 -9.08
CA LEU A 24 -48.64 -5.52 -8.46
C LEU A 24 -48.27 -6.75 -9.33
N ALA A 25 -48.96 -6.98 -10.45
CA ALA A 25 -48.82 -8.23 -11.22
C ALA A 25 -47.80 -8.19 -12.37
N GLY A 26 -47.21 -7.04 -12.70
CA GLY A 26 -46.33 -6.90 -13.87
C GLY A 26 -44.86 -6.53 -13.60
N PHE A 27 -44.53 -5.99 -12.43
CA PHE A 27 -43.20 -5.41 -12.14
C PHE A 27 -42.29 -6.29 -11.27
N VAL A 28 -42.84 -7.39 -10.72
CA VAL A 28 -42.14 -8.32 -9.82
C VAL A 28 -41.06 -9.17 -10.55
N PRO A 29 -41.21 -9.63 -11.81
CA PRO A 29 -40.19 -10.50 -12.42
C PRO A 29 -38.87 -9.81 -12.81
N PHE A 30 -38.89 -8.49 -13.10
CA PHE A 30 -37.69 -7.74 -13.51
C PHE A 30 -36.88 -7.23 -12.31
N ILE A 31 -37.58 -6.82 -11.24
CA ILE A 31 -36.99 -6.55 -9.94
C ILE A 31 -36.42 -7.85 -9.32
N CYS A 32 -37.03 -9.03 -9.53
CA CYS A 32 -36.41 -10.29 -9.12
C CYS A 32 -35.10 -10.60 -9.87
N TYR A 33 -34.89 -10.11 -11.09
CA TYR A 33 -33.64 -10.33 -11.84
C TYR A 33 -32.50 -9.39 -11.38
N LEU A 34 -32.83 -8.17 -10.93
CA LEU A 34 -31.87 -7.22 -10.34
C LEU A 34 -31.66 -7.45 -8.83
N ILE A 35 -32.67 -7.92 -8.09
CA ILE A 35 -32.54 -8.35 -6.69
C ILE A 35 -31.75 -9.66 -6.58
N VAL A 36 -31.70 -10.51 -7.61
CA VAL A 36 -30.79 -11.68 -7.62
C VAL A 36 -29.32 -11.29 -7.86
N LEU A 37 -29.03 -10.06 -8.30
CA LEU A 37 -27.66 -9.50 -8.34
C LEU A 37 -27.35 -8.57 -7.16
N MET A 38 -28.36 -8.05 -6.45
CA MET A 38 -28.20 -7.16 -5.29
C MET A 38 -28.58 -7.78 -3.94
N GLN A 39 -28.93 -9.07 -3.87
CA GLN A 39 -28.87 -9.82 -2.61
C GLN A 39 -27.42 -10.13 -2.31
N GLY A 40 -26.72 -9.06 -1.94
CA GLY A 40 -25.49 -8.97 -1.19
C GLY A 40 -25.81 -8.54 0.23
N ILE A 41 -26.63 -9.29 1.00
CA ILE A 41 -27.06 -8.83 2.33
C ILE A 41 -25.84 -8.84 3.26
N SER A 42 -25.15 -7.70 3.37
CA SER A 42 -24.21 -7.44 4.45
C SER A 42 -24.97 -7.19 5.74
N LEU A 43 -25.39 -8.29 6.36
CA LEU A 43 -25.53 -8.32 7.81
C LEU A 43 -24.20 -7.89 8.42
N ILE A 44 -24.25 -6.96 9.37
CA ILE A 44 -23.11 -6.69 10.25
C ILE A 44 -22.86 -8.00 11.01
N ALA A 45 -21.79 -8.71 10.66
CA ALA A 45 -21.33 -9.84 11.44
C ALA A 45 -20.74 -9.32 12.76
N ASP A 46 -20.82 -10.11 13.84
CA ASP A 46 -20.14 -9.79 15.10
C ASP A 46 -18.65 -9.58 14.80
N GLY A 47 -18.20 -8.32 14.88
CA GLY A 47 -17.07 -7.84 14.10
C GLY A 47 -15.75 -8.05 14.82
N LYS A 48 -14.96 -9.03 14.38
CA LYS A 48 -13.58 -9.17 14.83
C LYS A 48 -12.71 -8.07 14.22
N THR A 49 -12.11 -7.23 15.05
CA THR A 49 -11.19 -6.16 14.65
C THR A 49 -9.80 -6.37 15.24
N GLY A 50 -8.78 -5.82 14.60
CA GLY A 50 -7.42 -5.86 15.12
C GLY A 50 -6.37 -6.13 14.06
N LEU A 51 -5.12 -6.18 14.50
CA LEU A 51 -3.95 -6.40 13.65
C LEU A 51 -3.94 -7.86 13.15
N ALA A 52 -3.79 -8.01 11.84
CA ALA A 52 -3.83 -9.28 11.16
C ALA A 52 -2.85 -9.28 9.97
N PHE A 53 -2.72 -10.42 9.32
CA PHE A 53 -1.96 -10.56 8.08
C PHE A 53 -2.71 -11.41 7.06
N VAL A 54 -2.35 -11.21 5.80
CA VAL A 54 -2.90 -11.95 4.67
C VAL A 54 -2.25 -13.34 4.59
N ASN A 55 -3.07 -14.39 4.59
CA ASN A 55 -2.66 -15.77 4.40
C ASN A 55 -3.33 -16.33 3.13
N THR A 56 -2.73 -16.03 1.97
CA THR A 56 -3.18 -16.51 0.66
C THR A 56 -2.14 -17.43 0.03
N GLU A 57 -2.60 -18.43 -0.71
CA GLU A 57 -1.77 -19.33 -1.53
C GLU A 57 -1.68 -18.87 -3.00
N SER A 58 -2.38 -17.78 -3.36
CA SER A 58 -2.40 -17.20 -4.71
C SER A 58 -1.38 -16.06 -4.89
N THR A 59 -1.29 -15.52 -6.11
CA THR A 59 -0.48 -14.33 -6.48
C THR A 59 -0.85 -13.04 -5.72
N GLY A 60 -1.98 -13.02 -5.03
CA GLY A 60 -2.43 -11.92 -4.19
C GLY A 60 -3.93 -11.99 -3.87
N LEU A 61 -4.29 -11.58 -2.67
CA LEU A 61 -5.67 -11.47 -2.20
C LEU A 61 -6.32 -10.21 -2.78
N ALA A 62 -7.44 -10.38 -3.48
CA ALA A 62 -8.20 -9.28 -4.05
C ALA A 62 -8.80 -8.38 -2.96
N VAL A 63 -8.46 -7.09 -3.01
CA VAL A 63 -9.08 -6.04 -2.19
C VAL A 63 -10.18 -5.38 -3.00
N ARG A 64 -11.39 -5.29 -2.43
CA ARG A 64 -12.59 -4.88 -3.16
C ARG A 64 -13.27 -3.66 -2.55
N ALA A 65 -14.00 -2.93 -3.37
CA ALA A 65 -14.74 -1.74 -2.92
C ALA A 65 -15.84 -2.03 -1.90
N TYR A 66 -16.51 -3.19 -2.01
CA TYR A 66 -17.51 -3.68 -1.07
C TYR A 66 -17.44 -5.21 -0.93
N ALA A 67 -18.16 -5.76 0.05
CA ALA A 67 -18.21 -7.19 0.31
C ALA A 67 -18.90 -7.94 -0.84
N GLY A 68 -18.15 -8.80 -1.53
CA GLY A 68 -18.63 -9.60 -2.65
C GLY A 68 -17.62 -9.67 -3.79
N THR A 69 -17.60 -10.78 -4.51
CA THR A 69 -16.66 -11.02 -5.63
C THR A 69 -17.02 -10.27 -6.92
N ASP A 70 -18.24 -9.75 -7.01
CA ASP A 70 -18.78 -8.90 -8.07
C ASP A 70 -18.40 -7.42 -7.88
N SER A 71 -17.88 -7.05 -6.71
CA SER A 71 -17.35 -5.71 -6.45
C SER A 71 -16.12 -5.38 -7.29
N MET A 72 -15.98 -4.09 -7.63
CA MET A 72 -14.78 -3.52 -8.23
C MET A 72 -13.53 -3.94 -7.44
N LEU A 73 -12.52 -4.43 -8.17
CA LEU A 73 -11.19 -4.72 -7.67
C LEU A 73 -10.42 -3.41 -7.50
N LEU A 74 -9.97 -3.14 -6.27
CA LEU A 74 -9.22 -1.93 -5.93
C LEU A 74 -7.72 -2.19 -5.90
N ASP A 75 -7.32 -3.35 -5.42
CA ASP A 75 -5.91 -3.69 -5.20
C ASP A 75 -5.73 -5.20 -4.99
N ARG A 76 -4.48 -5.63 -4.83
CA ARG A 76 -4.11 -6.98 -4.39
C ARG A 76 -3.05 -6.93 -3.30
N LEU A 77 -3.24 -7.77 -2.28
CA LEU A 77 -2.29 -7.93 -1.18
C LEU A 77 -1.63 -9.30 -1.24
N PRO A 78 -0.29 -9.40 -1.31
CA PRO A 78 0.40 -10.67 -1.25
C PRO A 78 0.32 -11.29 0.16
N LYS A 79 0.67 -12.58 0.24
CA LYS A 79 0.85 -13.28 1.51
C LYS A 79 1.75 -12.48 2.45
N ASP A 80 1.43 -12.53 3.73
CA ASP A 80 2.12 -11.90 4.85
C ASP A 80 2.00 -10.37 4.91
N SER A 81 1.17 -9.75 4.06
CA SER A 81 0.88 -8.32 4.16
C SER A 81 0.21 -8.00 5.49
N GLN A 82 0.81 -7.10 6.27
CA GLN A 82 0.23 -6.61 7.52
C GLN A 82 -0.96 -5.69 7.24
N ILE A 83 -2.07 -5.94 7.94
CA ILE A 83 -3.32 -5.19 7.78
C ILE A 83 -3.96 -4.91 9.14
N LEU A 84 -4.80 -3.88 9.20
CA LEU A 84 -5.69 -3.64 10.32
C LEU A 84 -7.13 -3.95 9.88
N VAL A 85 -7.76 -4.94 10.51
CA VAL A 85 -9.19 -5.20 10.31
C VAL A 85 -9.99 -4.21 11.16
N THR A 86 -10.82 -3.40 10.49
CA THR A 86 -11.61 -2.32 11.13
C THR A 86 -13.09 -2.64 11.23
N GLY A 87 -13.55 -3.65 10.49
CA GLY A 87 -14.96 -4.05 10.49
C GLY A 87 -15.19 -5.32 9.67
N SER A 88 -16.45 -5.73 9.58
CA SER A 88 -16.85 -6.88 8.78
C SER A 88 -18.22 -6.67 8.14
N ALA A 89 -18.45 -7.41 7.07
CA ALA A 89 -19.67 -7.40 6.27
C ALA A 89 -19.92 -8.80 5.72
N VAL A 90 -21.15 -9.08 5.30
CA VAL A 90 -21.55 -10.38 4.75
C VAL A 90 -21.97 -10.22 3.29
N ASP A 91 -21.46 -11.00 2.36
CA ASP A 91 -21.94 -10.88 0.99
C ASP A 91 -23.27 -11.61 0.77
N GLY A 92 -23.69 -11.67 -0.49
CA GLY A 92 -24.95 -12.25 -0.90
C GLY A 92 -25.10 -13.75 -0.70
N SER A 93 -23.96 -14.42 -0.66
CA SER A 93 -23.85 -15.84 -0.41
C SER A 93 -23.83 -16.18 1.07
N GLY A 94 -23.76 -15.16 1.95
CA GLY A 94 -23.57 -15.34 3.38
C GLY A 94 -22.10 -15.43 3.79
N ALA A 95 -21.15 -15.17 2.89
CA ALA A 95 -19.73 -15.21 3.21
C ALA A 95 -19.29 -13.93 3.93
N VAL A 96 -18.41 -14.08 4.94
CA VAL A 96 -17.90 -12.93 5.71
C VAL A 96 -16.70 -12.31 4.99
N TRP A 97 -16.73 -10.98 4.89
CA TRP A 97 -15.66 -10.12 4.38
C TRP A 97 -15.22 -9.18 5.49
N TYR A 98 -13.91 -8.94 5.60
CA TYR A 98 -13.34 -7.96 6.52
C TYR A 98 -13.10 -6.64 5.80
N GLU A 99 -13.55 -5.53 6.40
CA GLU A 99 -13.07 -4.19 6.05
C GLU A 99 -11.66 -4.04 6.64
N ILE A 100 -10.71 -3.67 5.79
CA ILE A 100 -9.30 -3.58 6.15
C ILE A 100 -8.74 -2.20 5.84
N LYS A 101 -7.76 -1.77 6.62
CA LYS A 101 -6.85 -0.67 6.37
C LYS A 101 -5.43 -1.24 6.20
N TYR A 102 -4.70 -0.78 5.20
CA TYR A 102 -3.33 -1.20 4.92
C TYR A 102 -2.51 -0.06 4.32
N LEU A 103 -1.19 -0.15 4.44
CA LEU A 103 -0.26 0.83 3.91
C LEU A 103 0.35 0.30 2.61
N ARG A 104 0.35 1.09 1.53
CA ARG A 104 1.05 0.73 0.28
C ARG A 104 2.52 1.17 0.32
N GLY A 105 2.80 2.35 0.87
CA GLY A 105 4.14 2.95 1.03
C GLY A 105 4.02 4.48 1.13
N ALA A 106 5.05 5.17 1.66
CA ALA A 106 5.08 6.64 1.79
C ALA A 106 3.77 7.27 2.33
N ASP A 107 3.24 6.73 3.44
CA ASP A 107 1.95 7.14 4.05
C ASP A 107 0.72 7.06 3.14
N THR A 108 0.80 6.29 2.05
CA THR A 108 -0.33 6.01 1.16
C THR A 108 -1.20 4.91 1.76
N TRP A 109 -2.19 5.32 2.54
CA TRP A 109 -3.17 4.45 3.17
C TRP A 109 -4.28 4.04 2.21
N ARG A 110 -4.70 2.78 2.29
CA ARG A 110 -5.80 2.23 1.52
C ARG A 110 -6.76 1.46 2.39
N THR A 111 -8.00 1.38 1.93
CA THR A 111 -9.06 0.60 2.56
C THR A 111 -9.81 -0.25 1.53
N GLY A 112 -10.43 -1.33 1.98
CA GLY A 112 -11.33 -2.13 1.16
C GLY A 112 -11.79 -3.39 1.89
N TYR A 113 -12.44 -4.28 1.16
CA TYR A 113 -12.96 -5.54 1.66
C TYR A 113 -12.16 -6.72 1.12
N VAL A 114 -11.84 -7.65 2.01
CA VAL A 114 -11.17 -8.91 1.68
C VAL A 114 -11.94 -10.08 2.28
N HIS A 115 -11.93 -11.22 1.61
CA HIS A 115 -12.66 -12.39 2.09
C HIS A 115 -12.00 -12.94 3.37
N SER A 116 -12.79 -13.14 4.41
CA SER A 116 -12.30 -13.45 5.77
C SER A 116 -11.47 -14.71 5.89
N SER A 117 -11.69 -15.70 5.01
CA SER A 117 -10.94 -16.98 5.03
C SER A 117 -9.44 -16.83 4.78
N TYR A 118 -8.99 -15.70 4.27
CA TYR A 118 -7.59 -15.43 3.95
C TYR A 118 -6.92 -14.52 4.98
N ILE A 119 -7.58 -14.20 6.08
CA ILE A 119 -7.06 -13.28 7.09
C ILE A 119 -6.83 -14.04 8.40
N VAL A 120 -5.63 -13.88 8.96
CA VAL A 120 -5.24 -14.49 10.23
C VAL A 120 -4.83 -13.37 11.20
N PHE A 121 -5.43 -13.36 12.39
CA PHE A 121 -5.10 -12.38 13.43
C PHE A 121 -3.89 -12.86 14.23
N TYR A 122 -2.93 -11.96 14.48
CA TYR A 122 -1.76 -12.29 15.31
C TYR A 122 -2.17 -12.75 16.71
N ASN A 123 -3.15 -12.09 17.31
CA ASN A 123 -3.67 -12.42 18.65
C ASN A 123 -4.38 -13.78 18.73
N ASP A 124 -4.76 -14.39 17.61
CA ASP A 124 -5.28 -15.77 17.61
C ASP A 124 -4.15 -16.80 17.73
N ILE A 125 -2.96 -16.45 17.24
CA ILE A 125 -1.77 -17.32 17.27
C ILE A 125 -1.04 -17.15 18.60
N ALA A 126 -0.74 -15.90 18.97
CA ALA A 126 -0.01 -15.53 20.17
C ALA A 126 -0.70 -14.34 20.86
N PRO A 127 -1.65 -14.60 21.79
CA PRO A 127 -2.39 -13.57 22.50
C PRO A 127 -1.48 -12.64 23.33
N VAL A 128 -1.86 -11.36 23.40
CA VAL A 128 -1.22 -10.40 24.31
C VAL A 128 -1.32 -10.89 25.76
N GLY A 129 -0.19 -10.91 26.46
CA GLY A 129 -0.11 -11.36 27.85
C GLY A 129 -0.08 -12.88 28.06
N GLU A 130 -0.01 -13.69 26.99
CA GLU A 130 0.24 -15.15 27.10
C GLU A 130 1.58 -15.42 27.79
N ASP A 131 2.62 -14.63 27.48
CA ASP A 131 3.93 -14.60 28.14
C ASP A 131 4.18 -13.18 28.71
N PRO A 132 3.88 -12.93 29.99
CA PRO A 132 4.04 -11.62 30.62
C PRO A 132 5.51 -11.14 30.70
N ASP A 133 6.46 -12.06 30.82
CA ASP A 133 7.88 -11.72 30.91
C ASP A 133 8.39 -11.26 29.54
N PHE A 134 7.96 -11.94 28.46
CA PHE A 134 8.27 -11.52 27.11
C PHE A 134 7.58 -10.19 26.72
N GLU A 135 6.32 -9.99 27.12
CA GLU A 135 5.64 -8.71 26.86
C GLU A 135 6.38 -7.54 27.53
N LYS A 136 6.77 -7.72 28.80
CA LYS A 136 7.57 -6.73 29.53
C LYS A 136 8.92 -6.49 28.86
N TYR A 137 9.59 -7.55 28.39
CA TYR A 137 10.83 -7.43 27.63
C TYR A 137 10.64 -6.58 26.36
N LEU A 138 9.59 -6.82 25.57
CA LEU A 138 9.30 -6.02 24.37
C LEU A 138 8.99 -4.54 24.70
N GLU A 139 8.35 -4.27 25.83
CA GLU A 139 8.14 -2.90 26.34
C GLU A 139 9.45 -2.22 26.71
N GLU A 140 10.36 -2.92 27.40
CA GLU A 140 11.68 -2.41 27.77
C GLU A 140 12.56 -2.13 26.53
N GLN A 141 12.40 -2.92 25.46
CA GLN A 141 13.00 -2.67 24.15
C GLN A 141 12.35 -1.49 23.41
N ASN A 142 11.20 -0.97 23.86
CA ASN A 142 10.42 0.10 23.21
C ASN A 142 9.91 -0.26 21.80
N PHE A 143 9.56 -1.52 21.56
CA PHE A 143 8.94 -1.92 20.28
C PHE A 143 7.50 -1.36 20.16
N PRO A 144 7.12 -0.77 19.01
CA PRO A 144 5.72 -0.45 18.70
C PRO A 144 4.84 -1.70 18.55
N GLU A 145 3.52 -1.58 18.73
CA GLU A 145 2.61 -2.74 18.66
C GLU A 145 2.64 -3.45 17.30
N SER A 146 2.86 -2.72 16.20
CA SER A 146 3.01 -3.31 14.85
C SER A 146 4.27 -4.16 14.68
N TYR A 147 5.23 -4.07 15.60
CA TYR A 147 6.37 -4.99 15.75
C TYR A 147 6.07 -6.10 16.75
N LYS A 148 5.48 -5.75 17.91
CA LYS A 148 5.23 -6.73 18.98
C LYS A 148 4.39 -7.91 18.52
N ALA A 149 3.33 -7.66 17.74
CA ALA A 149 2.43 -8.72 17.29
C ALA A 149 3.12 -9.86 16.50
N PRO A 150 3.89 -9.59 15.42
CA PRO A 150 4.68 -10.63 14.77
C PRO A 150 5.78 -11.21 15.65
N LEU A 151 6.41 -10.41 16.52
CA LEU A 151 7.44 -10.92 17.44
C LEU A 151 6.90 -11.93 18.46
N ARG A 152 5.66 -11.77 18.95
CA ARG A 152 5.01 -12.76 19.82
C ARG A 152 4.82 -14.11 19.10
N VAL A 153 4.46 -14.07 17.81
CA VAL A 153 4.34 -15.29 16.99
C VAL A 153 5.70 -15.97 16.85
N LEU A 154 6.74 -15.22 16.50
CA LEU A 154 8.10 -15.76 16.37
C LEU A 154 8.65 -16.30 17.70
N HIS A 155 8.43 -15.60 18.82
CA HIS A 155 8.84 -16.06 20.15
C HIS A 155 8.16 -17.36 20.56
N LYS A 156 6.87 -17.50 20.23
CA LYS A 156 6.11 -18.72 20.50
C LYS A 156 6.66 -19.92 19.72
N GLU A 157 7.12 -19.70 18.49
CA GLU A 157 7.76 -20.72 17.67
C GLU A 157 9.20 -21.01 18.09
N HIS A 158 9.96 -19.96 18.46
CA HIS A 158 11.39 -20.02 18.76
C HIS A 158 11.72 -19.32 20.10
N PRO A 159 11.45 -19.95 21.26
CA PRO A 159 11.58 -19.29 22.57
C PRO A 159 13.01 -18.93 22.99
N THR A 160 14.03 -19.46 22.30
CA THR A 160 15.45 -19.16 22.55
C THR A 160 15.96 -17.94 21.79
N TRP A 161 15.16 -17.40 20.87
CA TRP A 161 15.54 -16.25 20.06
C TRP A 161 15.42 -14.96 20.86
N VAL A 162 16.33 -14.02 20.61
CA VAL A 162 16.43 -12.74 21.33
C VAL A 162 16.18 -11.60 20.35
N PHE A 163 15.18 -10.77 20.62
CA PHE A 163 14.78 -9.66 19.75
C PHE A 163 15.16 -8.32 20.37
N LYS A 164 16.20 -7.67 19.86
CA LYS A 164 16.65 -6.36 20.33
C LYS A 164 16.15 -5.26 19.42
N ALA A 165 15.58 -4.21 19.99
CA ALA A 165 15.25 -3.02 19.21
C ALA A 165 16.51 -2.21 18.97
N GLN A 166 16.75 -1.85 17.72
CA GLN A 166 17.81 -0.93 17.34
C GLN A 166 17.16 0.40 16.93
N MET A 167 17.16 1.36 17.85
CA MET A 167 16.58 2.68 17.61
C MET A 167 17.42 3.46 16.62
N ILE A 168 16.85 3.75 15.45
CA ILE A 168 17.50 4.51 14.39
C ILE A 168 17.14 5.98 14.57
N ASP A 169 18.15 6.82 14.78
CA ASP A 169 18.00 8.28 14.88
C ASP A 169 17.81 8.92 13.50
N LEU A 170 16.72 8.53 12.84
CA LEU A 170 16.35 8.93 11.48
C LEU A 170 14.84 8.82 11.29
N ASP A 171 14.23 9.88 10.78
CA ASP A 171 12.82 9.89 10.37
C ASP A 171 12.55 8.92 9.23
N TRP A 172 11.49 8.13 9.36
CA TRP A 172 11.05 7.17 8.35
C TRP A 172 10.86 7.80 6.96
N SER A 173 10.21 8.97 6.90
CA SER A 173 9.97 9.67 5.63
C SER A 173 11.27 10.13 4.97
N THR A 174 12.25 10.54 5.77
CA THR A 174 13.60 10.90 5.29
C THR A 174 14.32 9.66 4.77
N ALA A 175 14.31 8.56 5.54
CA ALA A 175 14.91 7.29 5.13
C ALA A 175 14.35 6.82 3.78
N LEU A 176 13.02 6.81 3.66
CA LEU A 176 12.35 6.39 2.45
C LEU A 176 12.65 7.32 1.27
N TYR A 177 12.69 8.64 1.49
CA TYR A 177 13.01 9.60 0.45
C TYR A 177 14.43 9.39 -0.10
N GLU A 178 15.42 9.25 0.78
CA GLU A 178 16.81 9.03 0.39
C GLU A 178 17.00 7.70 -0.35
N GLU A 179 16.42 6.61 0.16
CA GLU A 179 16.48 5.29 -0.45
C GLU A 179 15.68 5.16 -1.75
N SER A 180 14.64 5.98 -1.95
CA SER A 180 13.80 5.95 -3.15
C SER A 180 14.37 6.75 -4.33
N LYS A 181 15.51 7.41 -4.17
CA LYS A 181 16.17 8.14 -5.26
C LYS A 181 16.59 7.16 -6.36
N VAL A 182 16.29 7.55 -7.61
CA VAL A 182 16.71 6.80 -8.80
C VAL A 182 18.23 6.65 -8.77
N GLY A 183 18.72 5.42 -8.90
CA GLY A 183 20.15 5.13 -8.86
C GLY A 183 20.65 4.52 -7.54
N VAL A 184 19.89 4.65 -6.44
CA VAL A 184 20.28 4.12 -5.12
C VAL A 184 19.92 2.64 -5.00
N ASN A 185 18.63 2.33 -5.16
CA ASN A 185 18.12 0.96 -5.11
C ASN A 185 17.79 0.43 -6.51
N MET A 186 18.18 -0.83 -6.74
CA MET A 186 18.06 -1.54 -7.99
C MET A 186 17.21 -2.80 -7.84
N ILE A 187 16.59 -3.22 -8.94
CA ILE A 187 15.85 -4.46 -9.05
C ILE A 187 16.10 -5.14 -10.40
N HIS A 188 16.14 -6.48 -10.39
CA HIS A 188 16.30 -7.27 -11.60
C HIS A 188 15.00 -7.38 -12.43
N PRO A 189 15.10 -7.55 -13.76
CA PRO A 189 13.95 -7.55 -14.69
C PRO A 189 13.02 -8.76 -14.55
N TYR A 190 13.48 -9.85 -13.94
CA TYR A 190 12.66 -11.04 -13.75
C TYR A 190 11.63 -10.87 -12.61
N TYR A 191 11.73 -9.80 -11.81
CA TYR A 191 10.67 -9.38 -10.89
C TYR A 191 9.59 -8.58 -11.62
N ALA A 192 8.44 -8.41 -10.95
CA ALA A 192 7.28 -7.74 -11.51
C ALA A 192 7.61 -6.32 -12.02
N ALA A 193 6.98 -5.91 -13.13
CA ALA A 193 7.20 -4.59 -13.71
C ALA A 193 6.83 -3.44 -12.76
N SER A 194 5.88 -3.66 -11.84
CA SER A 194 5.50 -2.72 -10.78
C SER A 194 6.58 -2.46 -9.73
N TRP A 195 7.69 -3.21 -9.74
CA TRP A 195 8.82 -2.97 -8.84
C TRP A 195 9.82 -1.99 -9.43
N ARG A 196 9.70 -1.66 -10.72
CA ARG A 196 10.61 -0.73 -11.40
C ARG A 196 10.06 0.69 -11.33
N SER A 197 10.94 1.64 -11.08
CA SER A 197 10.60 3.06 -11.02
C SER A 197 10.18 3.58 -12.39
N MET A 198 9.22 4.51 -12.38
CA MET A 198 8.80 5.27 -13.55
C MET A 198 9.16 6.75 -13.43
N GLU A 199 9.95 7.10 -12.42
CA GLU A 199 10.45 8.46 -12.21
C GLU A 199 11.41 8.89 -13.33
N GLU A 200 11.59 10.20 -13.45
CA GLU A 200 12.56 10.78 -14.37
C GLU A 200 13.96 10.21 -14.12
N GLY A 201 14.66 9.84 -15.20
CA GLY A 201 15.95 9.16 -15.13
C GLY A 201 15.88 7.64 -14.97
N ALA A 202 14.73 7.07 -14.56
CA ALA A 202 14.52 5.61 -14.52
C ALA A 202 13.74 5.08 -15.73
N TYR A 203 12.92 5.92 -16.36
CA TYR A 203 12.07 5.56 -17.49
C TYR A 203 12.18 6.56 -18.65
N ASP A 204 12.43 6.03 -19.84
CA ASP A 204 12.46 6.77 -21.11
C ASP A 204 11.04 6.87 -21.66
N TRP A 205 10.42 8.01 -21.39
CA TRP A 205 9.07 8.36 -21.77
C TRP A 205 8.84 8.58 -23.26
N GLU A 206 9.91 8.72 -24.06
CA GLU A 206 9.84 8.87 -25.52
C GLU A 206 9.80 7.50 -26.20
N ASN A 207 10.62 6.56 -25.71
CA ASN A 207 10.74 5.22 -26.28
C ASN A 207 9.95 4.13 -25.52
N GLY A 208 9.30 4.48 -24.40
CA GLY A 208 8.44 3.58 -23.63
C GLY A 208 9.18 2.43 -22.95
N ARG A 209 10.40 2.68 -22.43
CA ARG A 209 11.27 1.65 -21.84
C ARG A 209 11.95 2.12 -20.57
N TRP A 210 12.21 1.21 -19.64
CA TRP A 210 13.07 1.50 -18.50
C TRP A 210 14.53 1.67 -18.93
N ILE A 211 15.22 2.54 -18.21
CA ILE A 211 16.64 2.80 -18.39
C ILE A 211 17.40 1.80 -17.50
N GLU A 212 18.29 1.02 -18.12
CA GLU A 212 19.22 0.15 -17.40
C GLU A 212 20.27 1.01 -16.71
N LEU A 213 20.36 0.90 -15.37
CA LEU A 213 21.25 1.75 -14.56
C LEU A 213 22.54 1.03 -14.16
N ASP A 214 22.52 -0.30 -14.11
CA ASP A 214 23.68 -1.16 -13.84
C ASP A 214 23.40 -2.56 -14.40
N THR A 215 24.34 -3.17 -15.13
CA THR A 215 24.39 -4.59 -15.55
C THR A 215 23.06 -5.37 -15.51
N GLY A 216 22.08 -4.99 -16.34
CA GLY A 216 20.79 -5.65 -16.46
C GLY A 216 19.78 -5.38 -15.32
N CYS A 217 20.00 -4.34 -14.52
CA CYS A 217 19.19 -3.89 -13.39
C CYS A 217 18.57 -2.51 -13.66
N TYR A 218 17.42 -2.27 -13.05
CA TYR A 218 16.62 -1.06 -13.21
C TYR A 218 16.39 -0.41 -11.85
N GLY A 219 16.18 0.90 -11.82
CA GLY A 219 15.84 1.61 -10.58
C GLY A 219 14.57 1.05 -9.93
N ALA A 220 14.61 0.81 -8.62
CA ALA A 220 13.48 0.31 -7.84
C ALA A 220 12.41 1.41 -7.63
N SER A 221 11.12 1.06 -7.67
CA SER A 221 10.03 1.98 -7.37
C SER A 221 10.00 2.34 -5.87
N ALA A 222 9.59 3.56 -5.53
CA ALA A 222 9.50 4.01 -4.13
C ALA A 222 8.67 3.04 -3.27
N THR A 223 7.66 2.40 -3.86
CA THR A 223 6.78 1.49 -3.15
C THR A 223 7.40 0.12 -2.87
N ILE A 224 8.22 -0.44 -3.78
CA ILE A 224 8.98 -1.66 -3.46
C ILE A 224 10.13 -1.34 -2.50
N THR A 225 10.75 -0.17 -2.61
CA THR A 225 11.75 0.32 -1.67
C THR A 225 11.16 0.43 -0.27
N ALA A 226 9.97 1.02 -0.11
CA ALA A 226 9.27 1.10 1.17
C ALA A 226 9.03 -0.30 1.78
N TYR A 227 8.64 -1.28 0.98
CA TYR A 227 8.43 -2.66 1.45
C TYR A 227 9.72 -3.27 2.04
N PHE A 228 10.85 -3.20 1.32
CA PHE A 228 12.10 -3.80 1.80
C PHE A 228 12.79 -2.98 2.89
N LEU A 229 12.60 -1.65 2.88
CA LEU A 229 13.10 -0.77 3.93
C LEU A 229 12.31 -0.96 5.22
N ASP A 230 11.03 -1.30 5.19
CA ASP A 230 10.23 -1.46 6.41
C ASP A 230 10.63 -2.73 7.19
N PRO A 231 11.23 -2.61 8.39
CA PRO A 231 11.76 -3.78 9.10
C PRO A 231 10.68 -4.80 9.49
N ARG A 232 9.43 -4.37 9.63
CA ARG A 232 8.30 -5.24 10.00
C ARG A 232 8.01 -6.30 8.94
N ASN A 233 8.33 -6.03 7.68
CA ASN A 233 8.20 -7.01 6.58
C ASN A 233 9.23 -8.14 6.67
N GLY A 234 10.24 -8.02 7.53
CA GLY A 234 11.14 -9.11 7.90
C GLY A 234 10.66 -9.96 9.05
N LEU A 235 9.61 -9.55 9.78
CA LEU A 235 9.16 -10.22 11.01
C LEU A 235 8.01 -11.21 10.78
N CYS A 236 7.54 -11.35 9.55
CA CYS A 236 6.34 -12.11 9.25
C CYS A 236 6.57 -13.63 9.08
N ASP A 237 7.82 -14.10 9.07
CA ASP A 237 8.15 -15.52 9.17
C ASP A 237 9.53 -15.75 9.79
N ASP A 238 9.81 -17.01 10.12
CA ASP A 238 11.04 -17.46 10.77
C ASP A 238 12.26 -17.54 9.83
N THR A 239 12.14 -17.04 8.60
CA THR A 239 13.19 -17.04 7.57
C THR A 239 13.69 -15.62 7.28
N ARG A 240 12.78 -14.68 7.00
CA ARG A 240 13.11 -13.30 6.66
C ARG A 240 13.74 -12.53 7.83
N ILE A 241 13.44 -12.92 9.06
CA ILE A 241 14.00 -12.27 10.25
C ILE A 241 15.53 -12.38 10.33
N PHE A 242 16.13 -13.37 9.67
CA PHE A 242 17.59 -13.52 9.58
C PHE A 242 18.28 -12.36 8.85
N GLN A 243 17.54 -11.48 8.16
CA GLN A 243 18.13 -10.24 7.67
C GLN A 243 18.58 -9.29 8.81
N PHE A 244 18.08 -9.52 10.01
CA PHE A 244 18.38 -8.78 11.25
C PHE A 244 19.29 -9.55 12.20
N GLU A 245 19.79 -10.74 11.84
CA GLU A 245 20.72 -11.49 12.71
C GLU A 245 21.94 -10.63 13.02
N ASP A 246 22.31 -10.53 14.31
CA ASP A 246 23.53 -9.86 14.73
C ASP A 246 24.74 -10.71 14.31
N LEU A 247 25.44 -10.23 13.28
CA LEU A 247 26.61 -10.87 12.71
C LEU A 247 27.89 -10.59 13.54
N SER A 248 27.78 -9.99 14.71
CA SER A 248 28.89 -9.77 15.65
C SER A 248 29.25 -11.03 16.43
N TYR A 249 30.46 -11.07 17.00
CA TYR A 249 30.83 -12.15 17.92
C TYR A 249 30.14 -12.02 19.28
N LEU A 250 29.13 -12.87 19.51
CA LEU A 250 28.42 -13.01 20.79
C LEU A 250 28.86 -14.30 21.52
N PRO A 251 29.68 -14.24 22.57
CA PRO A 251 30.24 -15.44 23.21
C PRO A 251 29.19 -16.33 23.88
N ASP A 252 28.07 -15.77 24.32
CA ASP A 252 26.97 -16.52 24.94
C ASP A 252 26.06 -17.21 23.90
N SER A 253 26.08 -16.76 22.64
CA SER A 253 25.26 -17.29 21.54
C SER A 253 26.03 -18.25 20.63
N HIS A 254 27.37 -18.20 20.68
CA HIS A 254 28.23 -18.92 19.76
C HIS A 254 29.03 -20.03 20.44
N SER A 255 29.08 -21.21 19.81
CA SER A 255 29.89 -22.34 20.29
C SER A 255 30.69 -23.00 19.17
N ALA A 256 31.80 -23.63 19.54
CA ALA A 256 32.59 -24.44 18.62
C ALA A 256 31.79 -25.64 18.08
N GLU A 257 30.91 -26.24 18.90
CA GLU A 257 30.04 -27.35 18.50
C GLU A 257 29.06 -26.94 17.38
N ASN A 258 28.38 -25.81 17.54
CA ASN A 258 27.44 -25.32 16.52
C ASN A 258 28.17 -24.86 15.26
N THR A 259 29.35 -24.25 15.42
CA THR A 259 30.24 -23.92 14.31
C THR A 259 30.66 -25.18 13.55
N TYR A 260 31.00 -26.27 14.25
CA TYR A 260 31.26 -27.58 13.66
C TYR A 260 30.05 -28.11 12.88
N ASN A 261 28.84 -27.99 13.43
CA ASN A 261 27.61 -28.44 12.75
C ASN A 261 27.34 -27.68 11.44
N ILE A 262 27.72 -26.41 11.34
CA ILE A 262 27.64 -25.61 10.09
C ILE A 262 28.58 -26.16 9.02
N VAL A 263 29.79 -26.54 9.41
CA VAL A 263 30.82 -27.00 8.46
C VAL A 263 30.86 -28.51 8.28
N LYS A 264 30.03 -29.25 9.01
CA LYS A 264 29.95 -30.71 8.99
C LYS A 264 29.75 -31.22 7.57
N GLY A 265 30.53 -32.23 7.20
CA GLY A 265 30.51 -32.82 5.86
C GLY A 265 31.33 -32.05 4.83
N THR A 266 32.04 -30.98 5.22
CA THR A 266 33.02 -30.28 4.38
C THR A 266 34.44 -30.47 4.90
N PHE A 267 35.45 -30.04 4.13
CA PHE A 267 36.85 -30.07 4.56
C PHE A 267 37.13 -29.24 5.83
N LEU A 268 36.28 -28.24 6.13
CA LEU A 268 36.35 -27.38 7.31
C LEU A 268 35.95 -28.11 8.61
N ALA A 269 35.43 -29.34 8.53
CA ALA A 269 35.23 -30.18 9.71
C ALA A 269 36.54 -30.88 10.17
N GLY A 270 37.62 -30.75 9.40
CA GLY A 270 38.90 -31.38 9.65
C GLY A 270 39.96 -30.48 10.29
N GLU A 271 41.20 -30.95 10.23
CA GLU A 271 42.40 -30.28 10.72
C GLU A 271 43.36 -29.92 9.58
N TYR A 272 44.27 -29.00 9.86
CA TYR A 272 45.37 -28.66 8.97
C TYR A 272 46.66 -28.42 9.76
N GLU A 273 47.79 -28.55 9.07
CA GLU A 273 49.12 -28.32 9.63
C GLU A 273 49.93 -27.35 8.78
N PHE A 274 50.79 -26.57 9.43
CA PHE A 274 51.79 -25.74 8.76
C PHE A 274 53.01 -25.53 9.65
N GLN A 275 54.14 -25.21 9.02
CA GLN A 275 55.38 -24.86 9.71
C GLN A 275 55.66 -23.37 9.56
N THR A 276 56.05 -22.72 10.65
CA THR A 276 56.46 -21.31 10.65
C THR A 276 57.37 -21.04 11.84
N VAL A 277 58.14 -19.96 11.78
CA VAL A 277 58.83 -19.41 12.96
C VAL A 277 57.78 -19.10 14.03
N ARG A 278 58.06 -19.53 15.26
CA ARG A 278 57.18 -19.33 16.41
C ARG A 278 56.88 -17.85 16.62
N ASP A 279 55.59 -17.53 16.74
CA ASP A 279 55.09 -16.19 17.04
C ASP A 279 53.95 -16.32 18.06
N ASP A 280 54.30 -16.23 19.34
CA ASP A 280 53.35 -16.36 20.45
C ASP A 280 52.36 -15.19 20.53
N GLY A 281 52.61 -14.10 19.78
CA GLY A 281 51.69 -12.96 19.68
C GLY A 281 50.59 -13.16 18.63
N LEU A 282 50.78 -14.10 17.70
CA LEU A 282 49.83 -14.39 16.63
C LEU A 282 49.23 -15.78 16.72
N TYR A 283 50.04 -16.81 16.98
CA TYR A 283 49.59 -18.21 17.01
C TYR A 283 49.49 -18.71 18.45
N PRO A 284 48.37 -19.33 18.85
CA PRO A 284 48.22 -19.83 20.20
C PRO A 284 49.10 -21.07 20.44
N SER A 285 49.57 -21.20 21.68
CA SER A 285 50.52 -22.27 22.07
C SER A 285 49.92 -23.68 22.02
N TYR A 286 48.60 -23.83 22.19
CA TYR A 286 47.95 -25.14 22.20
C TYR A 286 47.97 -25.85 20.83
N GLY A 287 48.26 -25.13 19.75
CA GLY A 287 48.40 -25.71 18.42
C GLY A 287 49.78 -26.31 18.13
N ILE A 288 50.76 -26.12 19.02
CA ILE A 288 52.13 -26.58 18.78
C ILE A 288 52.17 -28.10 18.88
N VAL A 289 52.65 -28.77 17.82
CA VAL A 289 52.91 -30.21 17.84
C VAL A 289 54.13 -30.47 18.73
N GLU A 290 53.95 -31.31 19.76
CA GLU A 290 54.99 -31.64 20.73
C GLU A 290 56.25 -32.19 20.04
N GLY A 291 57.42 -31.64 20.40
CA GLY A 291 58.71 -32.06 19.84
C GLY A 291 59.01 -31.55 18.42
N SER A 292 58.16 -30.69 17.83
CA SER A 292 58.35 -30.19 16.45
C SER A 292 59.32 -29.00 16.31
N GLN A 293 59.82 -28.46 17.44
CA GLN A 293 60.66 -27.27 17.43
C GLN A 293 62.05 -27.56 16.83
N GLN A 294 62.40 -26.79 15.80
CA GLN A 294 63.70 -26.82 15.14
C GLN A 294 64.66 -25.81 15.76
N GLU A 295 65.97 -25.96 15.49
CA GLU A 295 67.02 -25.08 16.02
C GLU A 295 66.86 -23.61 15.59
N ASP A 296 66.27 -23.38 14.42
CA ASP A 296 66.00 -22.03 13.87
C ASP A 296 64.76 -21.35 14.46
N GLY A 297 64.06 -22.02 15.39
CA GLY A 297 62.82 -21.53 16.00
C GLY A 297 61.54 -21.84 15.22
N THR A 298 61.64 -22.56 14.10
CA THR A 298 60.48 -23.08 13.37
C THR A 298 59.78 -24.17 14.18
N VAL A 299 58.45 -24.12 14.24
CA VAL A 299 57.60 -25.14 14.88
C VAL A 299 56.51 -25.61 13.91
N THR A 300 55.96 -26.80 14.15
CA THR A 300 54.77 -27.28 13.43
C THR A 300 53.53 -26.97 14.26
N TYR A 301 52.56 -26.30 13.64
CA TYR A 301 51.23 -26.09 14.22
C TYR A 301 50.24 -27.06 13.61
N ARG A 302 49.32 -27.57 14.43
CA ARG A 302 48.13 -28.33 14.03
C ARG A 302 46.90 -27.68 14.64
N PHE A 303 45.95 -27.29 13.80
CA PHE A 303 44.68 -26.71 14.23
C PHE A 303 43.50 -27.40 13.56
N SER A 304 42.35 -27.43 14.25
CA SER A 304 41.09 -27.62 13.57
C SER A 304 40.66 -26.33 12.88
N TYR A 305 39.97 -26.45 11.74
CA TYR A 305 39.38 -25.28 11.07
C TYR A 305 38.33 -24.60 11.95
N VAL A 306 37.56 -25.37 12.72
CA VAL A 306 36.54 -24.85 13.65
C VAL A 306 37.17 -23.96 14.72
N ASP A 307 38.23 -24.42 15.39
CA ASP A 307 38.91 -23.61 16.42
C ASP A 307 39.52 -22.35 15.81
N THR A 308 40.01 -22.44 14.58
CA THR A 308 40.53 -21.28 13.85
C THR A 308 39.42 -20.28 13.53
N ILE A 309 38.24 -20.75 13.10
CA ILE A 309 37.07 -19.89 12.84
C ILE A 309 36.59 -19.23 14.13
N MET A 310 36.55 -19.96 15.25
CA MET A 310 36.18 -19.38 16.56
C MET A 310 37.16 -18.29 17.01
N GLN A 311 38.46 -18.51 16.83
CA GLN A 311 39.47 -17.48 17.12
C GLN A 311 39.36 -16.28 16.18
N ALA A 312 39.12 -16.53 14.88
CA ALA A 312 38.93 -15.47 13.91
C ALA A 312 37.69 -14.63 14.23
N ALA A 313 36.61 -15.28 14.66
CA ALA A 313 35.40 -14.63 15.16
C ALA A 313 35.69 -13.71 16.34
N GLU A 314 36.38 -14.20 17.36
CA GLU A 314 36.74 -13.40 18.53
C GLU A 314 37.70 -12.25 18.20
N TYR A 315 38.68 -12.50 17.33
CA TYR A 315 39.67 -11.52 16.87
C TYR A 315 39.01 -10.40 16.07
N ALA A 316 38.22 -10.76 15.05
CA ALA A 316 37.60 -9.82 14.13
C ALA A 316 36.26 -9.25 14.62
N LYS A 317 35.75 -9.74 15.76
CA LYS A 317 34.42 -9.42 16.32
C LYS A 317 33.26 -9.79 15.39
N VAL A 318 33.40 -10.90 14.66
CA VAL A 318 32.39 -11.42 13.71
C VAL A 318 31.82 -12.74 14.20
N SER A 319 30.55 -13.01 13.94
CA SER A 319 29.91 -14.29 14.25
C SER A 319 30.67 -15.46 13.59
N PRO A 320 31.05 -16.51 14.34
CA PRO A 320 31.67 -17.69 13.77
C PRO A 320 30.68 -18.47 12.89
N TYR A 321 29.39 -18.31 13.11
CA TYR A 321 28.35 -18.91 12.26
C TYR A 321 28.32 -18.22 10.89
N HIS A 322 28.39 -16.88 10.87
CA HIS A 322 28.53 -16.10 9.64
C HIS A 322 29.83 -16.40 8.89
N LEU A 323 30.97 -16.46 9.59
CA LEU A 323 32.26 -16.82 8.98
C LEU A 323 32.22 -18.25 8.41
N ALA A 324 31.73 -19.22 9.17
CA ALA A 324 31.64 -20.61 8.74
C ALA A 324 30.71 -20.79 7.52
N SER A 325 29.53 -20.16 7.54
CA SER A 325 28.58 -20.24 6.43
C SER A 325 29.15 -19.62 5.16
N ARG A 326 29.78 -18.43 5.26
CA ARG A 326 30.43 -17.76 4.14
C ARG A 326 31.58 -18.59 3.57
N ILE A 327 32.52 -19.08 4.40
CA ILE A 327 33.62 -19.92 3.90
C ILE A 327 33.08 -21.19 3.22
N ARG A 328 32.07 -21.83 3.82
CA ARG A 328 31.42 -23.02 3.23
C ARG A 328 30.79 -22.71 1.86
N GLN A 329 30.13 -21.57 1.72
CA GLN A 329 29.53 -21.12 0.46
C GLN A 329 30.61 -20.81 -0.60
N GLU A 330 31.62 -20.03 -0.21
CA GLU A 330 32.69 -19.57 -1.11
C GLU A 330 33.59 -20.71 -1.61
N MET A 331 33.91 -21.66 -0.72
CA MET A 331 34.90 -22.70 -0.99
C MET A 331 34.29 -24.05 -1.37
N GLY A 332 32.98 -24.22 -1.13
CA GLY A 332 32.26 -25.47 -1.32
C GLY A 332 32.75 -26.59 -0.39
N VAL A 333 32.19 -27.77 -0.58
CA VAL A 333 32.40 -28.93 0.30
C VAL A 333 33.87 -29.38 0.35
N ASN A 334 34.58 -29.29 -0.76
CA ASN A 334 35.93 -29.85 -0.92
C ASN A 334 37.05 -28.80 -0.85
N GLY A 335 36.73 -27.50 -0.75
CA GLY A 335 37.68 -26.41 -0.84
C GLY A 335 38.17 -26.12 -2.26
N SER A 336 38.30 -24.83 -2.58
CA SER A 336 38.90 -24.36 -3.83
C SER A 336 40.43 -24.45 -3.82
N GLU A 337 41.08 -24.21 -4.96
CA GLU A 337 42.55 -24.09 -5.04
C GLU A 337 43.08 -22.95 -4.15
N LEU A 338 42.28 -21.89 -3.96
CA LEU A 338 42.62 -20.77 -3.08
C LEU A 338 42.55 -21.18 -1.59
N ALA A 339 41.55 -21.95 -1.18
CA ALA A 339 41.51 -22.48 0.20
C ALA A 339 42.60 -23.51 0.49
N LYS A 340 43.10 -24.19 -0.55
CA LYS A 340 44.17 -25.19 -0.44
C LYS A 340 45.58 -24.61 -0.57
N GLY A 341 45.69 -23.36 -1.02
CA GLY A 341 46.97 -22.74 -1.33
C GLY A 341 47.70 -23.44 -2.49
N THR A 342 46.96 -24.00 -3.44
CA THR A 342 47.49 -24.78 -4.58
C THR A 342 47.25 -24.10 -5.92
N TYR A 343 46.91 -22.81 -5.93
CA TYR A 343 46.69 -22.09 -7.18
C TYR A 343 48.02 -21.92 -7.94
N PRO A 344 48.11 -22.34 -9.22
CA PRO A 344 49.38 -22.37 -9.96
C PRO A 344 50.11 -21.03 -9.99
N GLY A 345 51.40 -21.03 -9.59
CA GLY A 345 52.25 -19.83 -9.53
C GLY A 345 52.10 -18.98 -8.25
N TYR A 346 51.19 -19.38 -7.36
CA TYR A 346 50.91 -18.75 -6.07
C TYR A 346 50.74 -19.81 -4.97
N GLU A 347 51.47 -20.93 -5.07
CA GLU A 347 51.44 -22.01 -4.10
C GLU A 347 51.90 -21.53 -2.72
N GLY A 348 51.23 -21.99 -1.66
CA GLY A 348 51.47 -21.57 -0.27
C GLY A 348 50.75 -20.29 0.16
N TYR A 349 49.94 -19.67 -0.70
CA TYR A 349 49.09 -18.53 -0.35
C TYR A 349 47.62 -18.91 -0.36
N PHE A 350 46.93 -18.62 0.73
CA PHE A 350 45.58 -19.10 1.00
C PHE A 350 44.56 -17.96 0.96
N ASN A 351 43.35 -18.21 0.46
CA ASN A 351 42.25 -17.25 0.48
C ASN A 351 40.90 -17.98 0.64
N PHE A 352 40.28 -17.83 1.82
CA PHE A 352 39.06 -18.54 2.21
C PHE A 352 37.77 -17.76 1.94
N PHE A 353 37.88 -16.47 1.61
CA PHE A 353 36.75 -15.54 1.46
C PHE A 353 36.68 -14.91 0.07
N ASN A 354 37.48 -15.40 -0.89
CA ASN A 354 37.58 -14.84 -2.24
C ASN A 354 37.86 -13.32 -2.26
N ILE A 355 38.54 -12.79 -1.24
CA ILE A 355 38.82 -11.35 -1.16
C ILE A 355 39.77 -10.96 -2.28
N GLY A 356 39.39 -9.93 -3.04
CA GLY A 356 40.10 -9.49 -4.25
C GLY A 356 39.86 -10.39 -5.48
N ALA A 357 38.99 -11.39 -5.41
CA ALA A 357 38.75 -12.33 -6.50
C ALA A 357 37.63 -11.88 -7.44
N TYR A 358 37.87 -10.83 -8.23
CA TYR A 358 37.00 -10.41 -9.32
C TYR A 358 37.78 -10.31 -10.64
N ALA A 359 37.11 -10.56 -11.76
CA ALA A 359 37.75 -10.53 -13.08
C ALA A 359 38.04 -9.09 -13.48
N HIS A 360 39.31 -8.74 -13.58
CA HIS A 360 39.76 -7.42 -14.05
C HIS A 360 41.19 -7.52 -14.58
N SER A 361 41.64 -6.48 -15.30
CA SER A 361 43.00 -6.41 -15.87
C SER A 361 43.36 -7.64 -16.73
N GLY A 362 42.38 -8.23 -17.41
CA GLY A 362 42.55 -9.41 -18.26
C GLY A 362 42.81 -10.72 -17.50
N ARG A 363 42.67 -10.74 -16.16
CA ARG A 363 42.88 -11.92 -15.32
C ARG A 363 41.56 -12.49 -14.81
N PRO A 364 41.47 -13.83 -14.67
CA PRO A 364 40.32 -14.46 -14.03
C PRO A 364 40.30 -14.14 -12.52
N ALA A 365 39.09 -14.14 -11.94
CA ALA A 365 38.84 -13.83 -10.54
C ALA A 365 39.80 -14.56 -9.56
N ARG A 366 39.99 -15.87 -9.74
CA ARG A 366 40.85 -16.66 -8.83
C ARG A 366 42.32 -16.26 -8.86
N GLU A 367 42.84 -15.86 -10.03
CA GLU A 367 44.22 -15.37 -10.13
C GLU A 367 44.38 -14.08 -9.33
N ASN A 368 43.44 -13.14 -9.47
CA ASN A 368 43.45 -11.89 -8.70
C ASN A 368 43.31 -12.14 -7.20
N GLY A 369 42.51 -13.13 -6.78
CA GLY A 369 42.41 -13.56 -5.39
C GLY A 369 43.72 -14.13 -4.82
N ALA A 370 44.46 -14.91 -5.61
CA ALA A 370 45.77 -15.44 -5.21
C ALA A 370 46.85 -14.33 -5.14
N ILE A 371 46.80 -13.39 -6.08
CA ILE A 371 47.67 -12.20 -6.08
C ILE A 371 47.41 -11.38 -4.81
N TYR A 372 46.14 -11.14 -4.48
CA TYR A 372 45.75 -10.40 -3.28
C TYR A 372 46.31 -11.06 -2.02
N ALA A 373 46.17 -12.39 -1.89
CA ALA A 373 46.66 -13.16 -0.75
C ALA A 373 48.19 -13.10 -0.57
N LYS A 374 48.94 -13.01 -1.68
CA LYS A 374 50.41 -12.97 -1.70
C LYS A 374 51.00 -11.60 -1.35
N GLN A 375 50.28 -10.51 -1.63
CA GLN A 375 50.80 -9.15 -1.41
C GLN A 375 50.96 -8.84 0.09
N GLU A 376 52.05 -8.19 0.48
CA GLU A 376 52.17 -7.64 1.84
C GLU A 376 51.14 -6.51 2.05
N GLY A 377 50.55 -6.43 3.25
CA GLY A 377 49.62 -5.36 3.59
C GLY A 377 48.76 -5.64 4.82
N SER A 378 47.65 -4.91 4.93
CA SER A 378 46.65 -5.09 6.01
C SER A 378 46.07 -6.50 6.05
N TYR A 379 45.37 -6.80 7.14
CA TYR A 379 44.63 -8.07 7.33
C TYR A 379 45.56 -9.29 7.41
N LEU A 380 46.70 -9.16 8.09
CA LEU A 380 47.69 -10.23 8.28
C LEU A 380 48.29 -10.79 6.97
N ARG A 381 48.22 -10.03 5.87
CA ARG A 381 48.82 -10.43 4.60
C ARG A 381 50.35 -10.23 4.64
N PRO A 382 51.14 -11.14 4.04
CA PRO A 382 50.71 -12.21 3.15
C PRO A 382 50.12 -13.42 3.88
N TRP A 383 49.10 -14.03 3.27
CA TRP A 383 48.36 -15.17 3.82
C TRP A 383 49.08 -16.49 3.55
N THR A 384 50.20 -16.69 4.24
CA THR A 384 51.13 -17.81 4.02
C THR A 384 50.72 -19.14 4.66
N ASN A 385 49.62 -19.17 5.40
CA ASN A 385 49.06 -20.37 6.00
C ASN A 385 47.55 -20.19 6.22
N PRO A 386 46.78 -21.29 6.43
CA PRO A 386 45.34 -21.17 6.63
C PRO A 386 44.94 -20.32 7.85
N TYR A 387 45.72 -20.34 8.93
CA TYR A 387 45.44 -19.56 10.14
C TYR A 387 45.40 -18.06 9.83
N LYS A 388 46.48 -17.53 9.21
CA LYS A 388 46.55 -16.12 8.77
C LYS A 388 45.45 -15.75 7.79
N ALA A 389 45.14 -16.64 6.84
CA ALA A 389 44.14 -16.39 5.82
C ALA A 389 42.72 -16.32 6.38
N ILE A 390 42.40 -17.16 7.36
CA ILE A 390 41.08 -17.17 8.02
C ILE A 390 40.95 -15.96 8.94
N LEU A 391 41.93 -15.68 9.81
CA LEU A 391 41.90 -14.52 10.70
C LEU A 391 41.90 -13.21 9.91
N GLY A 392 42.78 -13.09 8.91
CA GLY A 392 42.88 -11.90 8.07
C GLY A 392 41.63 -11.69 7.22
N GLY A 393 41.07 -12.75 6.65
CA GLY A 393 39.81 -12.64 5.93
C GLY A 393 38.63 -12.27 6.82
N ALA A 394 38.56 -12.81 8.04
CA ALA A 394 37.56 -12.40 9.03
C ALA A 394 37.73 -10.94 9.44
N ASP A 395 38.96 -10.46 9.64
CA ASP A 395 39.26 -9.06 9.97
C ASP A 395 38.85 -8.11 8.83
N PHE A 396 39.06 -8.52 7.57
CA PHE A 396 38.54 -7.79 6.42
C PHE A 396 37.01 -7.69 6.46
N VAL A 397 36.30 -8.79 6.77
CA VAL A 397 34.83 -8.80 6.89
C VAL A 397 34.36 -7.92 8.06
N GLY A 398 34.99 -8.06 9.24
CA GLY A 398 34.60 -7.35 10.45
C GLY A 398 34.85 -5.85 10.38
N SER A 399 36.05 -5.44 9.97
CA SER A 399 36.44 -4.02 9.89
C SER A 399 35.69 -3.22 8.84
N SER A 400 35.20 -3.88 7.79
CA SER A 400 34.53 -3.21 6.67
C SER A 400 33.05 -2.89 6.95
N TYR A 401 32.37 -3.64 7.82
CA TYR A 401 30.92 -3.53 8.02
C TYR A 401 30.51 -3.63 9.49
N ILE A 402 30.80 -4.76 10.14
CA ILE A 402 30.30 -5.07 11.50
C ILE A 402 30.82 -4.06 12.53
N GLN A 403 32.09 -3.69 12.46
CA GLN A 403 32.69 -2.69 13.36
C GLN A 403 32.29 -1.24 13.02
N ARG A 404 31.46 -1.04 12.00
CA ARG A 404 30.91 0.26 11.55
C ARG A 404 29.39 0.34 11.76
N GLU A 405 28.86 -0.40 12.73
CA GLU A 405 27.41 -0.44 13.02
C GLU A 405 26.55 -0.96 11.85
N GLN A 406 27.14 -1.77 10.96
CA GLN A 406 26.45 -2.51 9.90
C GLN A 406 26.56 -4.02 10.15
N ASN A 407 26.15 -4.42 11.35
CA ASN A 407 26.25 -5.78 11.86
C ASN A 407 25.08 -6.69 11.46
N THR A 408 24.16 -6.25 10.60
CA THR A 408 23.08 -7.09 10.04
C THR A 408 23.06 -6.95 8.51
N LEU A 409 22.49 -7.94 7.81
CA LEU A 409 22.33 -7.87 6.35
C LEU A 409 21.50 -6.65 5.93
N TYR A 410 20.51 -6.30 6.75
CA TYR A 410 19.70 -5.10 6.55
C TYR A 410 20.54 -3.82 6.61
N LEU A 411 21.36 -3.65 7.64
CA LEU A 411 22.19 -2.44 7.81
C LEU A 411 23.30 -2.35 6.78
N GLN A 412 23.86 -3.49 6.34
CA GLN A 412 24.81 -3.53 5.24
C GLN A 412 24.17 -3.05 3.92
N LYS A 413 22.87 -3.30 3.72
CA LYS A 413 22.15 -2.86 2.52
C LYS A 413 21.75 -1.40 2.57
N PHE A 414 21.18 -0.94 3.68
CA PHE A 414 20.55 0.38 3.75
C PHE A 414 21.45 1.46 4.37
N ASP A 415 22.45 1.08 5.18
CA ASP A 415 23.40 2.04 5.78
C ASP A 415 22.71 3.22 6.49
N VAL A 416 21.71 2.90 7.32
CA VAL A 416 20.85 3.88 8.01
C VAL A 416 21.38 4.29 9.39
N THR A 417 22.46 3.66 9.84
CA THR A 417 23.27 4.04 11.00
C THR A 417 24.40 4.98 10.57
N ASP A 418 24.93 5.80 11.46
CA ASP A 418 25.99 6.74 11.10
C ASP A 418 27.33 6.04 10.87
N GLY A 419 27.64 4.99 11.65
CA GLY A 419 28.82 4.14 11.45
C GLY A 419 30.17 4.85 11.46
N GLY A 420 30.20 6.13 11.85
CA GLY A 420 31.36 7.03 11.79
C GLY A 420 31.72 7.55 10.39
N ASN A 421 30.89 7.34 9.35
CA ASN A 421 31.10 7.87 7.99
C ASN A 421 29.88 8.57 7.38
N GLY A 422 28.79 8.74 8.13
CA GLY A 422 27.53 9.21 7.58
C GLY A 422 26.74 8.09 6.91
N ARG A 423 25.43 8.30 6.84
CA ARG A 423 24.45 7.36 6.29
C ARG A 423 24.50 7.28 4.75
N TYR A 424 24.00 6.18 4.21
CA TYR A 424 23.79 5.93 2.76
C TYR A 424 25.07 5.94 1.90
N SER A 425 26.24 5.99 2.50
CA SER A 425 27.52 6.19 1.81
C SER A 425 28.29 4.89 1.61
N HIS A 426 27.99 3.88 2.42
CA HIS A 426 28.71 2.61 2.50
C HIS A 426 27.76 1.41 2.42
N GLN A 427 26.84 1.44 1.45
CA GLN A 427 25.95 0.32 1.16
C GLN A 427 26.72 -0.79 0.43
N TYR A 428 26.62 -2.02 0.93
CA TYR A 428 27.29 -3.20 0.36
C TYR A 428 26.81 -3.52 -1.06
N MET A 429 25.55 -3.20 -1.37
CA MET A 429 24.92 -3.57 -2.64
C MET A 429 23.75 -2.67 -3.01
N SER A 430 23.48 -2.58 -4.32
CA SER A 430 22.37 -1.82 -4.88
C SER A 430 21.07 -2.63 -4.96
N ASN A 431 21.12 -3.97 -4.96
CA ASN A 431 19.93 -4.82 -5.05
C ASN A 431 19.05 -4.69 -3.79
N VAL A 432 17.83 -4.16 -3.95
CA VAL A 432 16.94 -3.83 -2.83
C VAL A 432 16.44 -5.05 -2.05
N ASN A 433 16.28 -6.21 -2.70
CA ASN A 433 15.73 -7.40 -2.06
C ASN A 433 16.78 -8.38 -1.54
N ALA A 434 18.07 -8.04 -1.65
CA ALA A 434 19.16 -8.95 -1.31
C ALA A 434 19.19 -9.39 0.17
N PRO A 435 18.92 -8.53 1.17
CA PRO A 435 18.88 -8.99 2.56
C PRO A 435 17.90 -10.14 2.80
N LYS A 436 16.74 -10.11 2.14
CA LYS A 436 15.74 -11.18 2.19
C LYS A 436 16.26 -12.48 1.58
N ASP A 437 16.90 -12.40 0.41
CA ASP A 437 17.40 -13.59 -0.31
C ASP A 437 18.58 -14.24 0.44
N GLU A 438 19.47 -13.41 1.01
CA GLU A 438 20.58 -13.87 1.85
C GLU A 438 20.09 -14.44 3.19
N ALA A 439 19.09 -13.83 3.82
CA ALA A 439 18.42 -14.39 5.01
C ALA A 439 17.85 -15.79 4.76
N SER A 440 17.26 -16.01 3.57
CA SER A 440 16.77 -17.33 3.17
C SER A 440 17.89 -18.37 3.04
N SER A 441 19.05 -17.94 2.56
CA SER A 441 20.25 -18.79 2.45
C SER A 441 20.83 -19.12 3.82
N LEU A 442 20.91 -18.13 4.73
CA LEU A 442 21.35 -18.32 6.12
C LEU A 442 20.42 -19.26 6.88
N LYS A 443 19.10 -18.99 6.86
CA LYS A 443 18.09 -19.86 7.47
C LYS A 443 18.25 -21.29 7.00
N LYS A 444 18.37 -21.50 5.69
CA LYS A 444 18.56 -22.84 5.12
C LYS A 444 19.82 -23.52 5.68
N ALA A 445 20.94 -22.79 5.76
CA ALA A 445 22.18 -23.33 6.30
C ALA A 445 22.01 -23.76 7.77
N TYR A 446 21.34 -22.96 8.60
CA TYR A 446 21.09 -23.28 10.00
C TYR A 446 20.10 -24.45 10.17
N THR A 447 19.05 -24.52 9.35
CA THR A 447 18.13 -25.67 9.33
C THR A 447 18.85 -26.96 8.96
N ASP A 448 19.64 -26.95 7.88
CA ASP A 448 20.41 -28.12 7.42
C ASP A 448 21.42 -28.59 8.50
N SER A 449 21.87 -27.68 9.35
CA SER A 449 22.81 -27.94 10.44
C SER A 449 22.15 -28.20 11.79
N GLY A 450 20.81 -28.23 11.87
CA GLY A 450 20.07 -28.50 13.11
C GLY A 450 20.18 -27.42 14.18
N LEU A 451 20.48 -26.18 13.78
CA LEU A 451 20.76 -25.07 14.70
C LEU A 451 19.53 -24.25 15.10
N ILE A 452 18.45 -24.30 14.33
CA ILE A 452 17.27 -23.42 14.49
C ILE A 452 16.72 -23.44 15.92
N ASP A 453 16.52 -24.64 16.47
CA ASP A 453 15.91 -24.84 17.78
C ASP A 453 16.93 -25.00 18.92
N THR A 454 18.23 -25.10 18.59
CA THR A 454 19.30 -25.44 19.55
C THR A 454 20.27 -24.28 19.81
N SER A 455 20.21 -23.23 18.99
CA SER A 455 21.04 -22.05 19.12
C SER A 455 20.24 -20.85 19.65
N VAL A 456 20.95 -19.92 20.25
CA VAL A 456 20.43 -18.60 20.59
C VAL A 456 20.78 -17.67 19.43
N PHE A 457 19.78 -17.24 18.68
CA PHE A 457 19.95 -16.19 17.66
C PHE A 457 19.54 -14.85 18.26
N THR A 458 20.40 -13.85 18.10
CA THR A 458 20.08 -12.46 18.47
C THR A 458 19.77 -11.69 17.19
N PHE A 459 18.63 -11.01 17.17
CA PHE A 459 18.20 -10.17 16.06
C PHE A 459 18.19 -8.70 16.50
N GLU A 460 18.92 -7.85 15.79
CA GLU A 460 18.89 -6.41 15.96
C GLU A 460 17.96 -5.79 14.91
N ILE A 461 16.77 -5.42 15.37
CA ILE A 461 15.65 -5.02 14.52
C ILE A 461 15.56 -3.50 14.50
N PRO A 462 15.76 -2.85 13.34
CA PRO A 462 15.67 -1.40 13.23
C PRO A 462 14.27 -0.87 13.55
N VAL A 463 14.23 0.25 14.27
CA VAL A 463 13.02 1.03 14.57
C VAL A 463 13.30 2.49 14.26
N TYR A 464 12.66 3.03 13.22
CA TYR A 464 12.82 4.43 12.80
C TYR A 464 11.94 5.38 13.62
N GLN A 465 12.29 6.66 13.62
CA GLN A 465 11.41 7.70 14.15
C GLN A 465 10.22 7.92 13.22
N ASN A 466 9.06 8.21 13.81
CA ASN A 466 7.83 8.59 13.08
C ASN A 466 7.41 7.59 11.98
N MET A 467 7.55 6.29 12.26
CA MET A 467 7.05 5.24 11.36
C MET A 467 5.52 5.23 11.26
N PRO A 468 4.97 4.83 10.10
CA PRO A 468 3.54 4.62 9.95
C PRO A 468 3.05 3.47 10.84
N GLU A 469 1.76 3.47 11.16
CA GLU A 469 1.16 2.49 12.07
C GLU A 469 1.31 1.02 11.60
N LEU A 470 1.29 0.77 10.28
CA LEU A 470 1.40 -0.56 9.68
C LEU A 470 2.61 -0.67 8.75
N ALA A 471 3.05 -1.90 8.51
CA ALA A 471 4.09 -2.22 7.53
C ALA A 471 3.66 -1.89 6.10
N ALA A 472 4.57 -1.36 5.28
CA ALA A 472 4.30 -1.11 3.86
C ALA A 472 4.08 -2.42 3.10
N ALA A 473 2.98 -2.54 2.36
CA ALA A 473 2.63 -3.73 1.59
C ALA A 473 3.39 -3.79 0.26
N GLN A 474 3.85 -4.99 -0.10
CA GLN A 474 4.50 -5.24 -1.38
C GLN A 474 3.53 -5.03 -2.56
N PRO A 475 3.99 -4.40 -3.67
CA PRO A 475 3.21 -4.35 -4.90
C PRO A 475 2.83 -5.75 -5.39
N ALA A 476 1.54 -6.01 -5.62
CA ALA A 476 1.06 -7.28 -6.18
C ALA A 476 0.08 -7.07 -7.35
N SER A 477 0.18 -7.95 -8.34
CA SER A 477 -0.76 -8.08 -9.45
C SER A 477 -0.78 -9.53 -9.91
N ASP A 478 -1.88 -9.96 -10.53
CA ASP A 478 -1.95 -11.28 -11.19
C ASP A 478 -1.12 -11.32 -12.48
N ASP A 479 -0.79 -10.15 -13.04
CA ASP A 479 0.11 -10.02 -14.19
C ASP A 479 1.46 -9.47 -13.73
N THR A 480 2.52 -10.24 -13.89
CA THR A 480 3.88 -9.81 -13.56
C THR A 480 4.40 -8.69 -14.47
N ASN A 481 3.76 -8.45 -15.62
CA ASN A 481 4.06 -7.33 -16.50
C ASN A 481 3.26 -6.06 -16.16
N ALA A 482 2.37 -6.11 -15.17
CA ALA A 482 1.60 -4.97 -14.73
C ALA A 482 2.52 -3.83 -14.29
N THR A 483 2.45 -2.72 -15.02
CA THR A 483 3.31 -1.55 -14.80
C THR A 483 2.68 -0.59 -13.79
N ASN A 484 3.47 0.33 -13.22
CA ASN A 484 2.96 1.44 -12.39
C ASN A 484 2.52 2.66 -13.22
N ASN A 485 2.35 2.52 -14.54
CA ASN A 485 2.07 3.66 -15.40
C ASN A 485 0.62 4.11 -15.25
N ASN A 486 0.42 5.09 -14.37
CA ASN A 486 -0.85 5.75 -14.08
C ASN A 486 -0.93 7.16 -14.68
N TRP A 487 -0.13 7.48 -15.69
CA TRP A 487 -0.18 8.79 -16.34
C TRP A 487 -1.24 8.84 -17.43
N LEU A 488 -1.77 10.04 -17.68
CA LEU A 488 -2.61 10.33 -18.84
C LEU A 488 -1.76 10.81 -20.02
N SER A 489 -2.19 10.45 -21.23
CA SER A 489 -1.70 11.01 -22.49
C SER A 489 -2.59 12.13 -23.01
N SER A 490 -3.87 12.18 -22.60
CA SER A 490 -4.78 13.29 -22.87
C SER A 490 -5.95 13.36 -21.89
N ILE A 491 -6.49 14.57 -21.73
CA ILE A 491 -7.77 14.85 -21.07
C ILE A 491 -8.56 15.79 -21.99
N THR A 492 -9.87 15.58 -22.09
CA THR A 492 -10.79 16.42 -22.85
C THR A 492 -12.08 16.63 -22.05
N VAL A 493 -12.67 17.81 -22.22
CA VAL A 493 -13.97 18.18 -21.65
C VAL A 493 -14.80 18.76 -22.79
N SER A 494 -15.97 18.18 -23.05
CA SER A 494 -16.81 18.63 -24.17
C SER A 494 -17.20 20.10 -24.02
N GLY A 495 -17.05 20.87 -25.11
CA GLY A 495 -17.32 22.32 -25.11
C GLY A 495 -16.37 23.18 -24.24
N GLY A 496 -15.37 22.56 -23.60
CA GLY A 496 -14.42 23.24 -22.72
C GLY A 496 -13.13 23.66 -23.41
N THR A 497 -12.52 24.74 -22.91
CA THR A 497 -11.19 25.23 -23.30
C THR A 497 -10.28 25.20 -22.07
N PHE A 498 -9.20 24.42 -22.14
CA PHE A 498 -8.20 24.36 -21.08
C PHE A 498 -7.36 25.64 -21.06
N GLU A 499 -7.06 26.16 -19.87
CA GLU A 499 -6.20 27.34 -19.72
C GLU A 499 -4.72 27.06 -20.00
N SER A 500 -4.30 25.81 -19.82
CA SER A 500 -2.97 25.33 -20.17
C SER A 500 -3.06 24.13 -21.12
N GLN A 501 -2.04 23.95 -21.95
CA GLN A 501 -1.91 22.72 -22.72
C GLN A 501 -1.73 21.54 -21.76
N PHE A 502 -2.28 20.39 -22.13
CA PHE A 502 -2.13 19.17 -21.35
C PHE A 502 -0.64 18.79 -21.21
N SER A 503 -0.22 18.49 -19.99
CA SER A 503 1.09 17.92 -19.67
C SER A 503 0.93 16.75 -18.71
N ARG A 504 1.54 15.61 -19.02
CA ARG A 504 1.46 14.42 -18.16
C ARG A 504 1.93 14.68 -16.71
N THR A 505 2.83 15.66 -16.50
CA THR A 505 3.41 16.04 -15.21
C THR A 505 2.63 17.11 -14.45
N GLN A 506 1.53 17.61 -15.02
CA GLN A 506 0.62 18.56 -14.36
C GLN A 506 -0.65 17.82 -13.92
N TYR A 507 -1.04 18.02 -12.67
CA TYR A 507 -2.14 17.28 -12.02
C TYR A 507 -3.40 18.12 -11.81
N GLU A 508 -3.36 19.42 -12.06
CA GLU A 508 -4.49 20.34 -11.89
C GLU A 508 -4.72 21.14 -13.17
N TYR A 509 -5.96 21.23 -13.62
CA TYR A 509 -6.34 21.95 -14.83
C TYR A 509 -7.59 22.77 -14.64
N THR A 510 -7.55 24.02 -15.09
CA THR A 510 -8.75 24.85 -15.24
C THR A 510 -9.30 24.73 -16.64
N VAL A 511 -10.61 24.50 -16.75
CA VAL A 511 -11.33 24.33 -18.02
C VAL A 511 -12.49 25.30 -18.07
N ASN A 512 -12.46 26.23 -19.03
CA ASN A 512 -13.53 27.20 -19.24
C ASN A 512 -14.59 26.64 -20.20
N VAL A 513 -15.85 26.65 -19.79
CA VAL A 513 -17.02 26.24 -20.59
C VAL A 513 -18.00 27.42 -20.74
N PRO A 514 -18.88 27.43 -21.76
CA PRO A 514 -19.92 28.46 -21.88
C PRO A 514 -20.76 28.59 -20.61
N ALA A 515 -21.18 29.81 -20.29
CA ALA A 515 -21.92 30.12 -19.05
C ALA A 515 -23.22 29.32 -18.86
N ASP A 516 -23.85 28.88 -19.95
CA ASP A 516 -25.11 28.12 -19.98
C ASP A 516 -24.92 26.59 -20.06
N THR A 517 -23.68 26.09 -19.96
CA THR A 517 -23.36 24.66 -20.04
C THR A 517 -23.96 23.89 -18.86
N ALA A 518 -24.96 23.03 -19.11
CA ALA A 518 -25.63 22.23 -18.09
C ALA A 518 -24.88 20.95 -17.70
N SER A 519 -24.27 20.27 -18.68
CA SER A 519 -23.42 19.09 -18.46
C SER A 519 -22.25 19.10 -19.44
N VAL A 520 -21.19 18.38 -19.06
CA VAL A 520 -20.02 18.13 -19.90
C VAL A 520 -19.73 16.64 -19.95
N THR A 521 -19.05 16.20 -21.00
CA THR A 521 -18.50 14.86 -21.10
C THR A 521 -17.00 14.94 -20.92
N ILE A 522 -16.49 14.24 -19.92
CA ILE A 522 -15.08 14.15 -19.59
C ILE A 522 -14.55 12.84 -20.18
N ALA A 523 -13.55 12.95 -21.05
CA ALA A 523 -12.85 11.79 -21.59
C ALA A 523 -11.35 11.96 -21.38
N ALA A 524 -10.67 10.87 -21.04
CA ALA A 524 -9.23 10.83 -20.85
C ALA A 524 -8.66 9.58 -21.53
N THR A 525 -7.38 9.62 -21.88
CA THR A 525 -6.65 8.46 -22.42
C THR A 525 -5.43 8.20 -21.54
N PRO A 526 -5.27 6.98 -20.97
CA PRO A 526 -4.09 6.65 -20.20
C PRO A 526 -2.88 6.44 -21.14
N CYS A 527 -1.67 6.59 -20.59
CA CYS A 527 -0.43 6.22 -21.27
C CYS A 527 -0.29 4.69 -21.40
N ASP A 528 -0.78 3.94 -20.40
CA ASP A 528 -0.82 2.48 -20.41
C ASP A 528 -2.25 2.02 -20.69
N SER A 529 -2.44 1.25 -21.76
CA SER A 529 -3.76 0.74 -22.16
C SER A 529 -4.36 -0.25 -21.17
N GLY A 530 -3.56 -0.81 -20.25
CA GLY A 530 -4.04 -1.66 -19.17
C GLY A 530 -4.52 -0.87 -17.94
N ALA A 531 -4.34 0.45 -17.90
CA ALA A 531 -4.81 1.28 -16.80
C ALA A 531 -6.34 1.46 -16.85
N THR A 532 -6.96 1.53 -15.67
CA THR A 532 -8.40 1.78 -15.51
C THR A 532 -8.64 3.25 -15.17
N LEU A 533 -9.62 3.87 -15.86
CA LEU A 533 -10.02 5.24 -15.59
C LEU A 533 -11.29 5.28 -14.74
N LEU A 534 -11.26 6.10 -13.70
CA LEU A 534 -12.41 6.46 -12.87
C LEU A 534 -12.64 7.97 -12.99
N GLY A 535 -13.90 8.40 -12.87
CA GLY A 535 -14.25 9.82 -13.01
C GLY A 535 -14.29 10.31 -14.46
N THR A 536 -14.40 9.44 -15.45
CA THR A 536 -14.73 9.84 -16.84
C THR A 536 -16.20 9.58 -17.14
N GLY A 537 -16.78 10.32 -18.08
CA GLY A 537 -18.19 10.19 -18.45
C GLY A 537 -18.91 11.53 -18.42
N GLU A 538 -20.24 11.48 -18.36
CA GLU A 538 -21.06 12.69 -18.27
C GLU A 538 -21.05 13.23 -16.84
N LEU A 539 -20.81 14.54 -16.71
CA LEU A 539 -20.82 15.29 -15.46
C LEU A 539 -21.81 16.44 -15.59
N SER A 540 -22.80 16.46 -14.71
CA SER A 540 -23.71 17.59 -14.56
C SER A 540 -23.03 18.74 -13.82
N LEU A 541 -23.10 19.94 -14.36
CA LEU A 541 -22.57 21.15 -13.74
C LEU A 541 -23.70 21.83 -12.96
N THR A 542 -23.49 22.08 -11.68
CA THR A 542 -24.52 22.68 -10.80
C THR A 542 -24.10 24.03 -10.23
N SER A 543 -22.86 24.46 -10.46
CA SER A 543 -22.24 25.68 -9.95
C SER A 543 -21.45 26.41 -11.04
N ASP A 544 -21.01 27.65 -10.77
CA ASP A 544 -20.14 28.42 -11.67
C ASP A 544 -18.72 27.84 -11.76
N THR A 545 -18.28 27.13 -10.73
CA THR A 545 -17.04 26.36 -10.72
C THR A 545 -17.31 24.99 -10.12
N THR A 546 -17.05 23.93 -10.88
CA THR A 546 -17.19 22.54 -10.45
C THR A 546 -15.81 21.89 -10.39
N GLN A 547 -15.41 21.41 -9.22
CA GLN A 547 -14.21 20.59 -9.08
C GLN A 547 -14.56 19.13 -9.38
N HIS A 548 -13.75 18.47 -10.21
CA HIS A 548 -13.93 17.07 -10.59
C HIS A 548 -12.60 16.34 -10.59
N VAL A 549 -12.58 15.07 -10.18
CA VAL A 549 -11.35 14.26 -10.09
C VAL A 549 -11.43 13.09 -11.05
N ILE A 550 -10.38 12.91 -11.84
CA ILE A 550 -10.12 11.71 -12.63
C ILE A 550 -9.05 10.90 -11.90
N THR A 551 -9.32 9.62 -11.66
CA THR A 551 -8.33 8.69 -11.09
C THR A 551 -7.92 7.69 -12.15
N VAL A 552 -6.61 7.61 -12.40
CA VAL A 552 -5.99 6.57 -13.22
C VAL A 552 -5.44 5.51 -12.30
N LEU A 553 -5.95 4.29 -12.40
CA LEU A 553 -5.43 3.14 -11.70
C LEU A 553 -4.53 2.37 -12.66
N ALA A 554 -3.21 2.35 -12.41
CA ALA A 554 -2.27 1.58 -13.23
C ALA A 554 -2.64 0.08 -13.26
N PRO A 555 -2.13 -0.71 -14.23
CA PRO A 555 -2.28 -2.17 -14.19
C PRO A 555 -1.83 -2.83 -12.87
N SER A 556 -0.89 -2.19 -12.17
CA SER A 556 -0.39 -2.59 -10.85
C SER A 556 -1.25 -2.11 -9.67
N PHE A 557 -2.37 -1.45 -9.94
CA PHE A 557 -3.23 -0.78 -8.97
C PHE A 557 -2.60 0.44 -8.28
N GLU A 558 -1.54 1.03 -8.83
CA GLU A 558 -1.02 2.32 -8.37
C GLU A 558 -1.88 3.48 -8.89
N PRO A 559 -2.55 4.29 -8.04
CA PRO A 559 -3.42 5.36 -8.47
C PRO A 559 -2.64 6.64 -8.75
N ARG A 560 -3.20 7.46 -9.64
CA ARG A 560 -2.84 8.87 -9.81
C ARG A 560 -4.11 9.67 -10.05
N THR A 561 -4.18 10.86 -9.46
CA THR A 561 -5.32 11.75 -9.60
C THR A 561 -4.99 12.97 -10.46
N TYR A 562 -5.99 13.43 -11.21
CA TYR A 562 -5.98 14.67 -11.95
C TYR A 562 -7.23 15.46 -11.57
N THR A 563 -7.05 16.69 -11.10
CA THR A 563 -8.14 17.58 -10.68
C THR A 563 -8.48 18.55 -11.80
N LEU A 564 -9.76 18.61 -12.16
CA LEU A 564 -10.33 19.58 -13.09
C LEU A 564 -11.13 20.63 -12.31
N TYR A 565 -10.87 21.90 -12.59
CA TYR A 565 -11.67 23.04 -12.16
C TYR A 565 -12.45 23.55 -13.37
N ILE A 566 -13.71 23.14 -13.50
CA ILE A 566 -14.55 23.46 -14.65
C ILE A 566 -15.32 24.74 -14.35
N VAL A 567 -14.98 25.81 -15.05
CA VAL A 567 -15.48 27.17 -14.81
C VAL A 567 -16.44 27.58 -15.93
N ARG A 568 -17.65 27.97 -15.57
CA ARG A 568 -18.61 28.59 -16.49
C ARG A 568 -18.23 30.04 -16.71
N SER A 569 -17.84 30.39 -17.93
CA SER A 569 -17.38 31.75 -18.26
C SER A 569 -18.08 32.32 -19.48
N GLY A 570 -18.51 33.57 -19.39
CA GLY A 570 -19.28 34.28 -20.42
C GLY A 570 -18.46 34.75 -21.64
N SER A 571 -17.15 34.53 -21.66
CA SER A 571 -16.28 34.98 -22.75
C SER A 571 -15.25 33.93 -23.17
N ILE A 572 -15.62 33.08 -24.13
CA ILE A 572 -14.66 32.23 -24.85
C ILE A 572 -14.35 32.91 -26.19
N PRO A 573 -13.08 33.28 -26.50
CA PRO A 573 -12.73 33.71 -27.85
C PRO A 573 -12.83 32.53 -28.81
N SER A 574 -13.74 32.62 -29.77
CA SER A 574 -13.91 31.64 -30.84
C SER A 574 -12.69 31.64 -31.76
N THR A 575 -12.08 30.46 -31.97
CA THR A 575 -11.17 30.22 -33.10
C THR A 575 -11.89 29.43 -34.20
N PRO A 576 -11.53 29.64 -35.48
CA PRO A 576 -12.45 29.47 -36.61
C PRO A 576 -12.56 28.03 -37.10
N SER A 577 -13.79 27.57 -37.31
CA SER A 577 -14.09 26.28 -37.94
C SER A 577 -13.87 26.33 -39.47
N ALA A 578 -13.30 25.24 -39.99
CA ALA A 578 -13.09 24.96 -41.42
C ALA A 578 -14.42 24.88 -42.21
N PRO A 579 -14.42 25.07 -43.55
CA PRO A 579 -15.63 25.36 -44.32
C PRO A 579 -16.54 24.13 -44.48
N SER A 580 -17.84 24.37 -44.29
CA SER A 580 -18.96 23.45 -44.47
C SER A 580 -19.27 23.22 -45.95
N GLU A 581 -19.41 21.95 -46.35
CA GLU A 581 -19.94 21.58 -47.67
C GLU A 581 -21.46 21.82 -47.76
N THR A 582 -21.88 22.21 -48.96
CA THR A 582 -23.22 22.67 -49.34
C THR A 582 -24.22 21.51 -49.50
N PRO A 583 -25.48 21.60 -49.02
CA PRO A 583 -26.49 20.57 -49.29
C PRO A 583 -27.15 20.76 -50.67
N THR A 584 -27.38 19.64 -51.34
CA THR A 584 -28.12 19.52 -52.62
C THR A 584 -29.64 19.42 -52.35
N PRO A 585 -30.52 20.05 -53.15
CA PRO A 585 -31.97 20.04 -52.90
C PRO A 585 -32.64 18.76 -53.46
N THR A 586 -33.71 18.28 -52.80
CA THR A 586 -34.58 17.18 -53.28
C THR A 586 -36.06 17.53 -52.97
N PRO A 587 -37.04 17.15 -53.82
CA PRO A 587 -38.21 17.97 -54.13
C PRO A 587 -39.45 17.79 -53.23
N THR A 588 -40.36 18.74 -53.41
CA THR A 588 -41.68 18.99 -52.82
C THR A 588 -42.63 17.77 -52.73
N PRO A 589 -43.33 17.56 -51.61
CA PRO A 589 -44.40 16.56 -51.48
C PRO A 589 -45.79 17.05 -51.93
N THR A 590 -46.58 16.11 -52.47
CA THR A 590 -48.01 16.14 -52.81
C THR A 590 -48.90 16.14 -51.55
N PRO A 591 -50.10 16.76 -51.54
CA PRO A 591 -50.84 17.07 -50.30
C PRO A 591 -51.52 15.87 -49.63
N THR A 592 -51.59 15.91 -48.29
CA THR A 592 -52.30 14.97 -47.40
C THR A 592 -53.15 15.81 -46.41
N PRO A 593 -54.35 15.36 -45.98
CA PRO A 593 -55.46 16.25 -45.63
C PRO A 593 -55.36 16.94 -44.26
N THR A 594 -56.15 18.00 -44.16
CA THR A 594 -56.40 18.92 -43.04
C THR A 594 -56.43 18.26 -41.65
N PRO A 595 -55.63 18.73 -40.67
CA PRO A 595 -55.73 18.29 -39.28
C PRO A 595 -56.89 18.98 -38.53
N THR A 596 -57.59 18.17 -37.75
CA THR A 596 -58.54 18.54 -36.68
C THR A 596 -57.85 19.40 -35.60
N PRO A 597 -58.53 20.39 -34.98
CA PRO A 597 -57.89 21.28 -34.00
C PRO A 597 -57.35 20.54 -32.76
N THR A 598 -56.08 20.80 -32.45
CA THR A 598 -55.37 20.34 -31.25
C THR A 598 -55.87 21.13 -30.02
N PRO A 599 -56.18 20.48 -28.88
CA PRO A 599 -56.56 21.16 -27.65
C PRO A 599 -55.38 21.96 -27.05
N THR A 600 -55.69 23.11 -26.46
CA THR A 600 -54.74 23.96 -25.73
C THR A 600 -54.13 23.20 -24.53
N PRO A 601 -52.78 23.25 -24.30
CA PRO A 601 -52.16 22.56 -23.18
C PRO A 601 -52.59 23.12 -21.81
N ASP A 602 -52.79 22.22 -20.85
CA ASP A 602 -53.15 22.49 -19.45
C ASP A 602 -51.94 23.13 -18.72
N PRO A 603 -52.08 24.17 -17.87
CA PRO A 603 -50.96 24.79 -17.16
C PRO A 603 -50.16 23.82 -16.28
N ASP A 604 -48.85 24.03 -16.19
CA ASP A 604 -47.92 23.16 -15.43
C ASP A 604 -48.04 23.33 -13.91
N PRO A 605 -47.70 22.28 -13.13
CA PRO A 605 -47.76 22.35 -11.69
C PRO A 605 -46.69 23.28 -11.13
N VAL A 606 -47.02 23.99 -10.06
CA VAL A 606 -46.12 24.93 -9.37
C VAL A 606 -46.00 24.54 -7.90
N LEU A 607 -44.77 24.40 -7.42
CA LEU A 607 -44.44 24.10 -6.03
C LEU A 607 -43.92 25.36 -5.33
N GLN A 608 -44.42 25.62 -4.12
CA GLN A 608 -44.00 26.76 -3.30
C GLN A 608 -43.85 26.33 -1.84
N SER A 609 -42.92 26.94 -1.10
CA SER A 609 -42.82 26.83 0.36
C SER A 609 -42.54 28.20 0.96
N GLY A 610 -43.10 28.47 2.14
CA GLY A 610 -42.76 29.64 2.97
C GLY A 610 -41.73 29.32 4.05
N VAL A 611 -41.27 28.07 4.13
CA VAL A 611 -40.38 27.56 5.20
C VAL A 611 -39.10 26.96 4.61
N TYR A 612 -39.16 26.35 3.43
CA TYR A 612 -38.00 25.79 2.76
C TYR A 612 -37.62 26.59 1.53
N GLU A 613 -36.33 26.63 1.24
CA GLU A 613 -35.82 27.19 0.00
C GLU A 613 -35.87 26.11 -1.09
N ILE A 614 -36.43 26.47 -2.25
CA ILE A 614 -36.61 25.55 -3.37
C ILE A 614 -35.72 26.04 -4.50
N GLY A 615 -34.51 25.47 -4.59
CA GLY A 615 -33.54 25.72 -5.65
C GLY A 615 -33.19 24.43 -6.39
N THR A 616 -31.89 24.16 -6.58
CA THR A 616 -31.39 22.84 -7.04
C THR A 616 -31.79 21.73 -6.07
N TYR A 617 -31.77 22.06 -4.78
CA TYR A 617 -32.22 21.22 -3.68
C TYR A 617 -33.28 21.94 -2.85
N ILE A 618 -33.98 21.18 -2.02
CA ILE A 618 -34.79 21.72 -0.94
C ILE A 618 -33.90 21.81 0.29
N THR A 619 -33.64 23.03 0.76
CA THR A 619 -32.81 23.36 1.93
C THR A 619 -33.64 24.12 2.98
N GLY A 620 -33.08 24.36 4.17
CA GLY A 620 -33.79 24.96 5.30
C GLY A 620 -34.60 23.96 6.13
N VAL A 621 -34.32 22.66 5.99
CA VAL A 621 -34.95 21.58 6.75
C VAL A 621 -34.12 21.32 8.01
N GLU A 622 -34.73 21.42 9.19
CA GLU A 622 -34.03 21.17 10.45
C GLU A 622 -33.78 19.67 10.68
N PRO A 623 -32.65 19.27 11.30
CA PRO A 623 -32.41 17.88 11.68
C PRO A 623 -33.55 17.29 12.50
N ASN A 624 -33.85 16.01 12.28
CA ASN A 624 -34.94 15.24 12.88
C ASN A 624 -36.37 15.70 12.49
N THR A 625 -36.53 16.47 11.41
CA THR A 625 -37.86 16.84 10.89
C THR A 625 -38.59 15.60 10.39
N ASP A 626 -39.77 15.30 10.94
CA ASP A 626 -40.61 14.18 10.46
C ASP A 626 -41.24 14.50 9.09
N VAL A 627 -41.38 13.46 8.25
CA VAL A 627 -41.97 13.52 6.90
C VAL A 627 -43.32 14.25 6.85
N ALA A 628 -44.19 14.06 7.85
CA ALA A 628 -45.50 14.72 7.88
C ALA A 628 -45.38 16.23 8.09
N THR A 629 -44.44 16.66 8.94
CA THR A 629 -44.12 18.08 9.16
C THR A 629 -43.50 18.68 7.91
N PHE A 630 -42.55 17.98 7.29
CA PHE A 630 -41.89 18.41 6.05
C PHE A 630 -42.88 18.61 4.90
N LEU A 631 -43.70 17.60 4.58
CA LEU A 631 -44.69 17.70 3.50
C LEU A 631 -45.77 18.76 3.78
N GLY A 632 -46.07 19.02 5.07
CA GLY A 632 -47.04 20.03 5.50
C GLY A 632 -46.62 21.48 5.20
N ASN A 633 -45.35 21.73 4.91
CA ASN A 633 -44.79 23.06 4.66
C ASN A 633 -44.74 23.46 3.17
N PHE A 634 -45.34 22.67 2.27
CA PHE A 634 -45.43 22.98 0.84
C PHE A 634 -46.86 23.32 0.41
N SER A 635 -46.97 24.26 -0.52
CA SER A 635 -48.18 24.58 -1.27
C SER A 635 -47.99 24.19 -2.73
N VAL A 636 -48.94 23.43 -3.28
CA VAL A 636 -48.87 22.90 -4.66
C VAL A 636 -50.07 23.39 -5.46
N GLN A 637 -49.82 23.99 -6.62
CA GLN A 637 -50.84 24.37 -7.61
C GLN A 637 -50.77 23.42 -8.80
N ASN A 638 -51.93 23.04 -9.35
CA ASN A 638 -52.06 22.19 -10.55
C ASN A 638 -51.30 20.85 -10.51
N GLY A 639 -50.98 20.34 -9.30
CA GLY A 639 -50.21 19.11 -9.10
C GLY A 639 -50.28 18.56 -7.67
N THR A 640 -49.48 17.53 -7.39
CA THR A 640 -49.31 16.93 -6.05
C THR A 640 -47.85 16.61 -5.77
N ILE A 641 -47.46 16.53 -4.51
CA ILE A 641 -46.10 16.14 -4.12
C ILE A 641 -46.07 14.81 -3.37
N GLN A 642 -44.94 14.11 -3.49
CA GLN A 642 -44.62 12.94 -2.70
C GLN A 642 -43.14 12.94 -2.36
N LEU A 643 -42.81 12.68 -1.10
CA LEU A 643 -41.42 12.47 -0.69
C LEU A 643 -41.04 11.00 -0.92
N MET A 644 -39.87 10.80 -1.50
CA MET A 644 -39.25 9.51 -1.71
C MET A 644 -37.97 9.45 -0.87
N THR A 645 -37.53 8.26 -0.49
CA THR A 645 -36.18 8.04 0.02
C THR A 645 -35.16 8.28 -1.09
N SER A 646 -33.88 8.41 -0.75
CA SER A 646 -32.78 8.50 -1.73
C SER A 646 -32.69 7.31 -2.68
N SER A 647 -33.21 6.15 -2.28
CA SER A 647 -33.37 4.96 -3.12
C SER A 647 -34.62 4.97 -4.01
N GLY A 648 -35.42 6.05 -3.97
CA GLY A 648 -36.62 6.22 -4.80
C GLY A 648 -37.87 5.53 -4.28
N ALA A 649 -37.93 5.11 -3.02
CA ALA A 649 -39.11 4.51 -2.40
C ALA A 649 -39.99 5.57 -1.71
N ALA A 650 -41.31 5.46 -1.76
CA ALA A 650 -42.18 6.45 -1.10
C ALA A 650 -41.92 6.51 0.42
N LYS A 651 -41.51 7.68 0.91
CA LYS A 651 -41.24 7.92 2.33
C LYS A 651 -42.47 8.54 2.97
N GLY A 652 -43.16 7.77 3.82
CA GLY A 652 -44.44 8.15 4.42
C GLY A 652 -44.38 8.54 5.90
N SER A 653 -43.27 8.27 6.59
CA SER A 653 -43.06 8.50 8.03
C SER A 653 -41.58 8.42 8.37
N GLY A 654 -41.16 8.96 9.53
CA GLY A 654 -39.77 8.97 9.99
C GLY A 654 -39.09 10.30 9.71
N ALA A 655 -37.81 10.43 10.06
CA ALA A 655 -37.04 11.64 9.78
C ALA A 655 -36.80 11.80 8.27
N VAL A 656 -36.97 13.02 7.78
CA VAL A 656 -36.48 13.43 6.46
C VAL A 656 -34.96 13.54 6.55
N GLY A 657 -34.27 12.98 5.57
CA GLY A 657 -32.80 12.97 5.52
C GLY A 657 -32.28 13.51 4.21
N THR A 658 -31.01 13.91 4.21
CA THR A 658 -30.31 14.31 3.00
C THR A 658 -30.37 13.20 1.95
N GLY A 659 -30.69 13.59 0.73
CA GLY A 659 -30.88 12.68 -0.40
C GLY A 659 -32.30 12.11 -0.52
N ASP A 660 -33.23 12.34 0.42
CA ASP A 660 -34.65 12.12 0.14
C ASP A 660 -35.10 12.97 -1.06
N LEU A 661 -36.02 12.50 -1.89
CA LEU A 661 -36.40 13.13 -3.15
C LEU A 661 -37.88 13.55 -3.13
N LEU A 662 -38.15 14.85 -3.10
CA LEU A 662 -39.50 15.38 -3.24
C LEU A 662 -39.88 15.48 -4.72
N GLN A 663 -40.86 14.70 -5.14
CA GLN A 663 -41.36 14.68 -6.51
C GLN A 663 -42.67 15.45 -6.64
N LEU A 664 -42.74 16.34 -7.63
CA LEU A 664 -43.91 17.09 -8.05
C LEU A 664 -44.56 16.40 -9.26
N TYR A 665 -45.84 16.10 -9.13
CA TYR A 665 -46.62 15.37 -10.11
C TYR A 665 -47.70 16.25 -10.75
N LYS A 666 -47.92 16.06 -12.05
CA LYS A 666 -49.13 16.50 -12.77
C LYS A 666 -49.90 15.24 -13.18
N GLY A 667 -50.93 14.90 -12.42
CA GLY A 667 -51.56 13.59 -12.55
C GLY A 667 -50.63 12.48 -12.06
N ASN A 668 -50.20 11.59 -12.96
CA ASN A 668 -49.28 10.48 -12.63
C ASN A 668 -47.87 10.68 -13.20
N GLU A 669 -47.64 11.79 -13.91
CA GLU A 669 -46.35 12.13 -14.48
C GLU A 669 -45.55 12.96 -13.48
N VAL A 670 -44.31 12.53 -13.22
CA VAL A 670 -43.35 13.32 -12.44
C VAL A 670 -42.90 14.48 -13.32
N MET A 671 -43.29 15.69 -12.93
CA MET A 671 -42.92 16.91 -13.65
C MET A 671 -41.58 17.45 -13.16
N GLN A 672 -41.29 17.31 -11.87
CA GLN A 672 -40.05 17.79 -11.29
C GLN A 672 -39.69 16.98 -10.05
N SER A 673 -38.40 16.86 -9.75
CA SER A 673 -37.91 16.20 -8.56
C SER A 673 -36.83 17.08 -7.90
N TYR A 674 -36.86 17.16 -6.58
CA TYR A 674 -35.94 17.97 -5.80
C TYR A 674 -35.36 17.10 -4.69
N PHE A 675 -34.03 16.93 -4.63
CA PHE A 675 -33.42 16.29 -3.47
C PHE A 675 -33.49 17.22 -2.27
N VAL A 676 -33.68 16.65 -1.09
CA VAL A 676 -33.62 17.34 0.19
C VAL A 676 -32.17 17.34 0.66
N VAL A 677 -31.73 18.48 1.18
CA VAL A 677 -30.42 18.65 1.81
C VAL A 677 -30.64 19.22 3.21
N ILE A 678 -30.14 18.50 4.21
CA ILE A 678 -30.00 18.96 5.58
C ILE A 678 -28.50 19.14 5.81
N TYR A 679 -28.06 20.39 5.96
CA TYR A 679 -26.64 20.68 6.16
C TYR A 679 -26.16 20.04 7.47
N GLY A 680 -25.10 19.25 7.38
CA GLY A 680 -24.56 18.44 8.48
C GLY A 680 -25.05 16.99 8.54
N ASP A 681 -26.13 16.62 7.83
CA ASP A 681 -26.56 15.22 7.63
C ASP A 681 -25.99 14.73 6.30
N VAL A 682 -24.75 14.26 6.30
CA VAL A 682 -24.05 13.80 5.08
C VAL A 682 -24.23 12.30 4.84
N ASN A 683 -24.72 11.55 5.82
CA ASN A 683 -25.02 10.13 5.67
C ASN A 683 -26.48 9.85 5.22
N GLY A 684 -27.38 10.83 5.31
CA GLY A 684 -28.78 10.76 4.88
C GLY A 684 -29.75 10.18 5.90
N ASP A 685 -29.36 10.10 7.17
CA ASP A 685 -30.20 9.52 8.23
C ASP A 685 -31.20 10.51 8.84
N GLY A 686 -31.09 11.79 8.49
CA GLY A 686 -31.96 12.86 8.96
C GLY A 686 -31.52 13.48 10.28
N SER A 687 -30.36 13.12 10.82
CA SER A 687 -29.78 13.69 12.04
C SER A 687 -28.33 14.15 11.81
N ILE A 688 -27.86 15.11 12.60
CA ILE A 688 -26.44 15.49 12.61
C ILE A 688 -25.78 14.70 13.74
N SER A 689 -24.85 13.82 13.39
CA SER A 689 -24.24 12.89 14.33
C SER A 689 -22.72 12.74 14.13
N LEU A 690 -22.06 11.96 15.00
CA LEU A 690 -20.65 11.60 14.80
C LEU A 690 -20.42 10.80 13.51
N THR A 691 -21.44 10.10 13.00
CA THR A 691 -21.36 9.37 11.73
C THR A 691 -21.14 10.31 10.56
N ASP A 692 -21.78 11.48 10.59
CA ASP A 692 -21.66 12.52 9.57
C ASP A 692 -20.27 13.16 9.59
N MET A 693 -19.76 13.47 10.78
CA MET A 693 -18.39 13.96 10.96
C MET A 693 -17.34 12.99 10.40
N VAL A 694 -17.54 11.67 10.57
CA VAL A 694 -16.67 10.63 9.99
C VAL A 694 -16.79 10.58 8.47
N MET A 695 -17.99 10.74 7.89
CA MET A 695 -18.19 10.77 6.44
C MET A 695 -17.49 11.98 5.79
N ILE A 696 -17.54 13.13 6.44
CA ILE A 696 -16.83 14.35 6.02
C ILE A 696 -15.32 14.16 6.13
N GLN A 697 -14.84 13.55 7.22
CA GLN A 697 -13.43 13.21 7.36
C GLN A 697 -12.96 12.28 6.23
N ARG A 698 -13.78 11.27 5.87
CA ARG A 698 -13.47 10.37 4.75
C ARG A 698 -13.51 11.08 3.40
N GLN A 699 -14.38 12.07 3.22
CA GLN A 699 -14.41 12.94 2.04
C GLN A 699 -13.16 13.82 1.93
N LEU A 700 -12.77 14.51 3.01
CA LEU A 700 -11.59 15.37 3.05
C LEU A 700 -10.29 14.59 2.86
N LEU A 701 -10.26 13.35 3.35
CA LEU A 701 -9.14 12.42 3.16
C LEU A 701 -9.22 11.67 1.82
N GLN A 702 -10.23 11.91 0.99
CA GLN A 702 -10.46 11.28 -0.31
C GLN A 702 -10.59 9.74 -0.25
N ILE A 703 -11.01 9.22 0.90
CA ILE A 703 -11.24 7.80 1.18
C ILE A 703 -12.66 7.38 0.78
N LYS A 704 -13.61 8.33 0.79
CA LYS A 704 -14.99 8.13 0.31
C LYS A 704 -15.46 9.42 -0.35
N ILE A 705 -15.80 9.36 -1.63
CA ILE A 705 -16.32 10.51 -2.37
C ILE A 705 -17.85 10.58 -2.20
N LEU A 706 -18.32 11.62 -1.52
CA LEU A 706 -19.70 12.04 -1.41
C LEU A 706 -20.07 12.83 -2.67
N GLU A 707 -21.26 12.60 -3.20
CA GLU A 707 -21.75 13.24 -4.42
C GLU A 707 -23.17 13.78 -4.23
N GLY A 708 -23.56 14.71 -5.09
CA GLY A 708 -24.93 15.25 -5.15
C GLY A 708 -25.40 15.90 -3.83
N PRO A 709 -26.59 15.55 -3.32
CA PRO A 709 -27.13 16.17 -2.10
C PRO A 709 -26.27 15.90 -0.86
N TYR A 710 -25.57 14.77 -0.80
CA TYR A 710 -24.68 14.40 0.32
C TYR A 710 -23.41 15.23 0.37
N PHE A 711 -22.83 15.53 -0.80
CA PHE A 711 -21.73 16.48 -0.90
C PHE A 711 -22.17 17.89 -0.52
N THR A 712 -23.38 18.29 -0.96
CA THR A 712 -23.92 19.61 -0.65
C THR A 712 -24.22 19.77 0.84
N ALA A 713 -24.71 18.73 1.51
CA ALA A 713 -24.91 18.73 2.96
C ALA A 713 -23.62 18.90 3.77
N MET A 714 -22.45 18.72 3.15
CA MET A 714 -21.16 18.92 3.81
C MET A 714 -20.77 20.39 3.94
N ASP A 715 -21.25 21.27 3.07
CA ASP A 715 -20.97 22.73 3.10
C ASP A 715 -21.78 23.41 4.21
N THR A 716 -21.38 23.13 5.45
CA THR A 716 -22.12 23.54 6.65
C THR A 716 -21.93 25.02 7.01
N ASN A 717 -20.96 25.70 6.40
CA ASN A 717 -20.74 27.13 6.59
C ASN A 717 -21.21 27.99 5.40
N HIS A 718 -21.74 27.36 4.34
CA HIS A 718 -22.26 27.97 3.10
C HIS A 718 -21.20 28.79 2.35
N ASP A 719 -19.94 28.41 2.48
CA ASP A 719 -18.83 29.04 1.75
C ASP A 719 -18.63 28.45 0.35
N GLN A 720 -19.48 27.48 -0.03
CA GLN A 720 -19.46 26.77 -1.31
C GLN A 720 -18.16 26.00 -1.55
N SER A 721 -17.39 25.80 -0.48
CA SER A 721 -16.22 24.97 -0.42
C SER A 721 -16.44 23.85 0.60
N CYS A 722 -15.55 22.88 0.58
CA CYS A 722 -15.68 21.65 1.32
C CYS A 722 -14.36 21.41 2.03
N SER A 723 -14.30 21.86 3.28
CA SER A 723 -13.03 22.08 3.98
C SER A 723 -13.07 21.64 5.45
N LEU A 724 -11.92 21.78 6.12
CA LEU A 724 -11.85 21.59 7.57
C LEU A 724 -12.75 22.58 8.34
N ALA A 725 -13.11 23.73 7.75
CA ALA A 725 -14.01 24.70 8.38
C ALA A 725 -15.44 24.15 8.54
N ASP A 726 -15.89 23.30 7.61
CA ASP A 726 -17.18 22.62 7.69
C ASP A 726 -17.21 21.58 8.80
N MET A 727 -16.13 20.82 8.92
CA MET A 727 -15.96 19.85 10.01
C MET A 727 -16.03 20.52 11.39
N VAL A 728 -15.45 21.73 11.52
CA VAL A 728 -15.49 22.52 12.76
C VAL A 728 -16.93 22.95 13.09
N THR A 729 -17.76 23.25 12.09
CA THR A 729 -19.16 23.67 12.30
C THR A 729 -20.01 22.53 12.86
N ILE A 730 -19.85 21.31 12.34
CA ILE A 730 -20.52 20.11 12.88
C ILE A 730 -20.00 19.76 14.27
N GLN A 731 -18.68 19.86 14.50
CA GLN A 731 -18.10 19.63 15.81
C GLN A 731 -18.70 20.55 16.88
N ARG A 732 -18.97 21.82 16.53
CA ARG A 732 -19.59 22.79 17.44
C ARG A 732 -21.07 22.50 17.72
N ASP A 733 -21.80 22.00 16.72
CA ASP A 733 -23.19 21.54 16.84
C ASP A 733 -23.30 20.33 17.78
N LEU A 734 -22.45 19.32 17.58
CA LEU A 734 -22.38 18.13 18.44
C LEU A 734 -21.98 18.43 19.90
N LEU A 735 -21.19 19.50 20.11
CA LEU A 735 -20.79 19.97 21.45
C LEU A 735 -21.84 20.91 22.09
N GLY A 736 -22.91 21.27 21.39
CA GLY A 736 -23.97 22.17 21.87
C GLY A 736 -23.50 23.62 22.07
N ILE A 737 -22.41 24.03 21.42
CA ILE A 737 -21.80 25.37 21.52
C ILE A 737 -21.93 26.19 20.23
N GLY A 738 -22.61 25.63 19.23
CA GLY A 738 -23.01 26.24 17.96
C GLY A 738 -24.15 25.43 17.36
N THR A 739 -24.66 25.84 16.21
CA THR A 739 -25.67 25.09 15.44
C THR A 739 -25.34 25.17 13.96
N VAL A 740 -25.53 24.09 13.20
CA VAL A 740 -25.33 24.12 11.74
C VAL A 740 -26.46 24.91 11.06
N PRO A 741 -26.16 26.04 10.39
CA PRO A 741 -27.17 26.84 9.70
C PRO A 741 -27.78 26.05 8.54
N GLN A 742 -29.11 25.94 8.51
CA GLN A 742 -29.83 25.26 7.44
C GLN A 742 -30.18 26.18 6.25
N ARG A 743 -29.87 27.48 6.36
CA ARG A 743 -30.15 28.54 5.39
C ARG A 743 -29.01 29.54 5.29
#